data_AF-A0A5R8Z0W4-F1
#
_entry.id   AF-A0A5R8Z0W4-F1
#
_cell.length_a   1.000
_cell.length_b   1.000
_cell.length_c   1.000
_cell.angle_alpha   90.00
_cell.angle_beta   90.00
_cell.angle_gamma   90.00
#
_symmetry.space_group_name_H-M   'P 1'
#
loop_
_entity.id
_entity.type
_entity.pdbx_description
1 polymer ?
#
loop_
_entity_poly.entity_id
_entity_poly.type
_entity_poly.pdbx_seq_one_letter_code
_entity_poly.pdbx_strand_id
1 'polypeptide(L)'
;MDVDIWAWVGGTQRELHEAGNTGLAMALGDVPAQALEGRFAQLDVVAPAITQHAESLEKPWLELFARYWHLLGRVGDRAMGGVALDDAASLAEFAERGDVSDCPAAPGGVEVLAITQANTDGPGYAATRLSSLGAALDGVGPDSLAFSGLVTQYVAALVDAGQAAEGVTYAEAAVERLRGAGREASWELGAASVRALLAAGRPDDALTALDASTGFKPDDPVAKGRREALLRSLVLATLGRTQEAVEALPDLDVVGDHPREWVEWAHTVRMLVTGGGSIANSWQLGRILRQWMTYFETMGGHRARFELALTAGHLAVARQGLWQARLLADEAEAALAGLRATEGLADRVAELRAAAGAAAEAPAPGPRDELVAYFDAADGSTADPERWVGWLWPLSGTDLEATRRHTTTLGFLGYPGVGADIYWKAVAEDGDPAAAGEEDLAYLTGLLIEAHQDERVESLAARLPETASHLALARLHRARERWEETAAEAELAVANGGGLEARRLWSGAVQQLGDNAKAAEILKPLLETGEAEEEDVWRVIVMSTAVEDWATVRAAATGLGMPIEPGEGPIEEEWHLVRVILPAPDGSQREVLAVRTGPATARLAIPQPRGMEYNAGDVVVIDPRPLEPIPEGEEERESFVIPFAGVTMLRPGGYTSWFFDGAAPTEDEWTEFNEVLAERGWPMWVYSDENYRVTHPASGEQLPGVFGWIAIPPAVRPADLDAVLDDVTEQWSHPLAWLDLAREVGIEAERHERISKEYGL
;
A
#
# COMPACT_ATOMS: atom_id res chain seq x y z
N MET A 1 -9.36 -27.25 -31.16
CA MET A 1 -10.23 -26.15 -30.71
C MET A 1 -9.46 -25.51 -29.59
N ASP A 2 -8.76 -24.41 -29.86
CA ASP A 2 -8.10 -23.66 -28.79
C ASP A 2 -9.19 -23.07 -27.92
N VAL A 3 -9.25 -23.54 -26.68
CA VAL A 3 -10.15 -22.97 -25.70
C VAL A 3 -9.33 -21.97 -24.89
N ASP A 4 -9.64 -20.70 -25.10
CA ASP A 4 -9.03 -19.58 -24.39
C ASP A 4 -9.57 -19.53 -22.96
N ILE A 5 -8.71 -19.28 -21.97
CA ILE A 5 -9.11 -19.07 -20.58
C ILE A 5 -10.14 -17.95 -20.46
N TRP A 6 -10.08 -16.94 -21.33
CA TRP A 6 -11.06 -15.85 -21.36
C TRP A 6 -12.46 -16.29 -21.79
N ALA A 7 -12.57 -17.35 -22.60
CA ALA A 7 -13.85 -17.95 -22.92
C ALA A 7 -14.47 -18.66 -21.70
N TRP A 8 -13.64 -19.31 -20.87
CA TRP A 8 -14.07 -19.93 -19.61
C TRP A 8 -14.47 -18.88 -18.57
N VAL A 9 -13.67 -17.83 -18.42
CA VAL A 9 -13.97 -16.68 -17.56
C VAL A 9 -15.28 -16.04 -17.99
N GLY A 10 -15.43 -15.66 -19.26
CA GLY A 10 -16.67 -15.04 -19.76
C GLY A 10 -17.90 -15.95 -19.65
N GLY A 11 -17.72 -17.27 -19.78
CA GLY A 11 -18.78 -18.25 -19.51
C GLY A 11 -19.24 -18.23 -18.04
N THR A 12 -18.28 -18.24 -17.12
CA THR A 12 -18.55 -18.25 -15.67
C THR A 12 -19.10 -16.93 -15.19
N GLN A 13 -18.66 -15.80 -15.75
CA GLN A 13 -19.25 -14.49 -15.46
C GLN A 13 -20.74 -14.45 -15.81
N ARG A 14 -21.14 -15.04 -16.95
CA ARG A 14 -22.56 -15.16 -17.31
C ARG A 14 -23.34 -16.04 -16.33
N GLU A 15 -22.81 -17.22 -15.98
CA GLU A 15 -23.45 -18.11 -15.01
C GLU A 15 -23.62 -17.45 -13.63
N LEU A 16 -22.59 -16.73 -13.15
CA LEU A 16 -22.62 -15.99 -11.89
C LEU A 16 -23.63 -14.85 -11.92
N HIS A 17 -23.71 -14.12 -13.03
CA HIS A 17 -24.69 -13.04 -13.21
C HIS A 17 -26.12 -13.59 -13.21
N GLU A 18 -26.38 -14.68 -13.94
CA GLU A 18 -27.68 -15.37 -13.98
C GLU A 18 -28.09 -15.93 -12.60
N ALA A 19 -27.12 -16.30 -11.76
CA ALA A 19 -27.34 -16.77 -10.38
C ALA A 19 -27.49 -15.65 -9.34
N GLY A 20 -27.46 -14.37 -9.76
CA GLY A 20 -27.58 -13.21 -8.86
C GLY A 20 -26.28 -12.78 -8.17
N ASN A 21 -25.14 -13.37 -8.53
CA ASN A 21 -23.82 -13.07 -7.97
C ASN A 21 -23.04 -12.06 -8.84
N THR A 22 -23.67 -10.94 -9.19
CA THR A 22 -23.09 -9.93 -10.11
C THR A 22 -21.77 -9.34 -9.62
N GLY A 23 -21.62 -9.12 -8.31
CA GLY A 23 -20.37 -8.62 -7.73
C GLY A 23 -19.18 -9.57 -7.96
N LEU A 24 -19.40 -10.88 -7.77
CA LEU A 24 -18.38 -11.90 -8.00
C LEU A 24 -18.05 -12.06 -9.50
N ALA A 25 -19.05 -11.94 -10.37
CA ALA A 25 -18.85 -11.97 -11.82
C ALA A 25 -17.95 -10.81 -12.29
N MET A 26 -18.15 -9.60 -11.76
CA MET A 26 -17.28 -8.47 -12.05
C MET A 26 -15.86 -8.70 -11.51
N ALA A 27 -15.75 -9.14 -10.24
CA ALA A 27 -14.47 -9.39 -9.60
C ALA A 27 -13.63 -10.43 -10.35
N LEU A 28 -14.25 -11.50 -10.86
CA LEU A 28 -13.57 -12.57 -11.60
C LEU A 28 -12.86 -12.06 -12.87
N GLY A 29 -13.47 -11.14 -13.61
CA GLY A 29 -12.87 -10.58 -14.83
C GLY A 29 -11.70 -9.63 -14.54
N ASP A 30 -11.68 -9.06 -13.35
CA ASP A 30 -10.75 -7.99 -12.96
C ASP A 30 -9.51 -8.53 -12.22
N VAL A 31 -9.56 -9.73 -11.63
CA VAL A 31 -8.43 -10.36 -10.92
C VAL A 31 -7.06 -10.23 -11.64
N PRO A 32 -6.95 -10.52 -12.95
CA PRO A 32 -5.67 -10.37 -13.66
C PRO A 32 -5.19 -8.92 -13.73
N ALA A 33 -6.10 -7.98 -13.96
CA ALA A 33 -5.80 -6.55 -13.99
C ALA A 33 -5.38 -6.05 -12.60
N GLN A 34 -6.06 -6.50 -11.54
CA GLN A 34 -5.70 -6.21 -10.15
C GLN A 34 -4.26 -6.66 -9.82
N ALA A 35 -3.85 -7.84 -10.31
CA ALA A 35 -2.50 -8.36 -10.11
C ALA A 35 -1.43 -7.60 -10.90
N LEU A 36 -1.71 -7.20 -12.14
CA LEU A 36 -0.75 -6.49 -13.01
C LEU A 36 -0.66 -4.98 -12.70
N GLU A 37 -1.75 -4.35 -12.29
CA GLU A 37 -1.82 -2.93 -11.98
C GLU A 37 -1.42 -2.60 -10.53
N GLY A 38 -0.97 -3.59 -9.77
CA GLY A 38 -0.47 -3.39 -8.41
C GLY A 38 -1.55 -3.11 -7.36
N ARG A 39 -2.81 -3.40 -7.66
CA ARG A 39 -3.94 -3.26 -6.74
C ARG A 39 -4.02 -4.45 -5.77
N PHE A 40 -2.94 -4.61 -4.99
CA PHE A 40 -2.72 -5.80 -4.17
C PHE A 40 -3.70 -5.93 -3.01
N ALA A 41 -4.09 -4.81 -2.39
CA ALA A 41 -5.07 -4.83 -1.29
C ALA A 41 -6.42 -5.41 -1.77
N GLN A 42 -6.86 -5.02 -2.97
CA GLN A 42 -8.06 -5.56 -3.59
C GLN A 42 -7.87 -7.03 -3.96
N LEU A 43 -6.72 -7.40 -4.54
CA LEU A 43 -6.41 -8.77 -4.90
C LEU A 43 -6.42 -9.72 -3.67
N ASP A 44 -5.85 -9.26 -2.55
CA ASP A 44 -5.76 -10.00 -1.28
C ASP A 44 -7.15 -10.24 -0.65
N VAL A 45 -8.17 -9.48 -1.06
CA VAL A 45 -9.58 -9.68 -0.66
C VAL A 45 -10.35 -10.52 -1.66
N VAL A 46 -10.24 -10.20 -2.95
CA VAL A 46 -11.09 -10.76 -4.01
C VAL A 46 -10.70 -12.21 -4.35
N ALA A 47 -9.41 -12.54 -4.41
CA ALA A 47 -8.98 -13.87 -4.82
C ALA A 47 -9.36 -14.98 -3.81
N PRO A 48 -9.22 -14.78 -2.48
CA PRO A 48 -9.76 -15.73 -1.50
C PRO A 48 -11.28 -15.90 -1.59
N ALA A 49 -12.02 -14.82 -1.84
CA ALA A 49 -13.48 -14.87 -1.99
C ALA A 49 -13.92 -15.71 -3.21
N ILE A 50 -13.22 -15.58 -4.35
CA ILE A 50 -13.43 -16.41 -5.54
C ILE A 50 -13.08 -17.87 -5.25
N THR A 51 -11.97 -18.11 -4.56
CA THR A 51 -11.54 -19.47 -4.17
C THR A 51 -12.62 -20.15 -3.32
N GLN A 52 -13.20 -19.47 -2.34
CA GLN A 52 -14.27 -20.00 -1.51
C GLN A 52 -15.55 -20.32 -2.30
N HIS A 53 -15.86 -19.51 -3.32
CA HIS A 53 -17.03 -19.74 -4.18
C HIS A 53 -16.80 -20.83 -5.24
N ALA A 54 -15.56 -21.13 -5.60
CA ALA A 54 -15.27 -22.17 -6.57
C ALA A 54 -15.75 -23.56 -6.12
N GLU A 55 -15.71 -23.83 -4.81
CA GLU A 55 -16.23 -25.07 -4.22
C GLU A 55 -17.75 -25.21 -4.40
N SER A 56 -18.52 -24.14 -4.19
CA SER A 56 -19.99 -24.17 -4.31
C SER A 56 -20.47 -24.33 -5.75
N LEU A 57 -19.64 -23.91 -6.71
CA LEU A 57 -19.90 -24.04 -8.15
C LEU A 57 -19.40 -25.37 -8.73
N GLU A 58 -18.70 -26.19 -7.93
CA GLU A 58 -18.03 -27.42 -8.39
C GLU A 58 -17.11 -27.16 -9.61
N LYS A 59 -16.38 -26.02 -9.62
CA LYS A 59 -15.46 -25.63 -10.70
C LYS A 59 -14.01 -25.53 -10.20
N PRO A 60 -13.26 -26.64 -10.15
CA PRO A 60 -11.86 -26.66 -9.67
C PRO A 60 -10.91 -25.72 -10.45
N TRP A 61 -11.16 -25.48 -11.74
CA TRP A 61 -10.32 -24.56 -12.52
C TRP A 61 -10.46 -23.10 -12.09
N LEU A 62 -11.61 -22.72 -11.50
CA LEU A 62 -11.86 -21.37 -11.00
C LEU A 62 -11.02 -21.09 -9.74
N GLU A 63 -10.90 -22.10 -8.89
CA GLU A 63 -9.98 -22.09 -7.74
C GLU A 63 -8.53 -21.94 -8.20
N LEU A 64 -8.11 -22.77 -9.18
CA LEU A 64 -6.76 -22.68 -9.77
C LEU A 64 -6.49 -21.26 -10.32
N PHE A 65 -7.45 -20.69 -11.07
CA PHE A 65 -7.33 -19.36 -11.66
C PHE A 65 -7.16 -18.26 -10.59
N ALA A 66 -7.99 -18.26 -9.55
CA ALA A 66 -7.91 -17.28 -8.49
C ALA A 66 -6.60 -17.38 -7.70
N ARG A 67 -6.20 -18.60 -7.32
CA ARG A 67 -4.93 -18.84 -6.62
C ARG A 67 -3.71 -18.48 -7.47
N TYR A 68 -3.75 -18.77 -8.77
CA TYR A 68 -2.68 -18.41 -9.71
C TYR A 68 -2.44 -16.90 -9.76
N TRP A 69 -3.49 -16.12 -10.01
CA TRP A 69 -3.34 -14.66 -10.13
C TRP A 69 -3.02 -14.00 -8.79
N HIS A 70 -3.57 -14.52 -7.69
CA HIS A 70 -3.19 -14.07 -6.35
C HIS A 70 -1.70 -14.26 -6.11
N LEU A 71 -1.18 -15.46 -6.37
CA LEU A 71 0.24 -15.75 -6.22
C LEU A 71 1.10 -14.96 -7.20
N LEU A 72 0.69 -14.81 -8.45
CA LEU A 72 1.44 -14.03 -9.44
C LEU A 72 1.59 -12.56 -9.00
N GLY A 73 0.55 -11.94 -8.43
CA GLY A 73 0.66 -10.60 -7.85
C GLY A 73 1.67 -10.54 -6.68
N ARG A 74 1.75 -11.62 -5.89
CA ARG A 74 2.68 -11.73 -4.75
C ARG A 74 4.13 -11.96 -5.17
N VAL A 75 4.37 -12.83 -6.15
CA VAL A 75 5.74 -13.27 -6.52
C VAL A 75 6.28 -12.53 -7.75
N GLY A 76 5.40 -11.90 -8.52
CA GLY A 76 5.73 -11.12 -9.70
C GLY A 76 6.43 -9.81 -9.34
N ASP A 77 5.65 -8.75 -9.16
CA ASP A 77 6.16 -7.39 -8.94
C ASP A 77 6.59 -7.16 -7.48
N ARG A 78 5.88 -7.76 -6.51
CA ARG A 78 6.25 -7.78 -5.08
C ARG A 78 7.44 -8.70 -4.76
N ALA A 79 7.87 -9.55 -5.69
CA ALA A 79 9.06 -10.41 -5.53
C ALA A 79 9.10 -11.23 -4.22
N MET A 80 7.95 -11.70 -3.71
CA MET A 80 7.94 -12.58 -2.53
C MET A 80 8.69 -13.89 -2.83
N GLY A 81 9.54 -14.30 -1.88
CA GLY A 81 10.33 -15.52 -1.94
C GLY A 81 9.81 -16.58 -0.97
N GLY A 82 10.61 -16.88 0.07
CA GLY A 82 10.35 -17.98 0.99
C GLY A 82 8.96 -18.00 1.62
N VAL A 83 8.36 -16.83 1.90
CA VAL A 83 7.01 -16.73 2.50
C VAL A 83 5.88 -17.20 1.57
N ALA A 84 6.14 -17.32 0.27
CA ALA A 84 5.17 -17.77 -0.72
C ALA A 84 5.51 -19.16 -1.30
N LEU A 85 6.60 -19.79 -0.85
CA LEU A 85 7.13 -21.01 -1.45
C LEU A 85 6.18 -22.20 -1.28
N ASP A 86 5.61 -22.37 -0.08
CA ASP A 86 4.68 -23.46 0.21
C ASP A 86 3.36 -23.30 -0.57
N ASP A 87 2.83 -22.08 -0.65
CA ASP A 87 1.63 -21.77 -1.43
C ASP A 87 1.87 -22.04 -2.93
N ALA A 88 3.04 -21.66 -3.46
CA ALA A 88 3.40 -21.90 -4.85
C ALA A 88 3.60 -23.38 -5.17
N ALA A 89 4.18 -24.15 -4.24
CA ALA A 89 4.30 -25.60 -4.38
C ALA A 89 2.90 -26.27 -4.38
N SER A 90 2.03 -25.85 -3.46
CA SER A 90 0.64 -26.31 -3.38
C SER A 90 -0.15 -25.99 -4.66
N LEU A 91 0.03 -24.80 -5.25
CA LEU A 91 -0.58 -24.45 -6.53
C LEU A 91 -0.09 -25.35 -7.68
N ALA A 92 1.22 -25.59 -7.76
CA ALA A 92 1.81 -26.44 -8.79
C ALA A 92 1.28 -27.90 -8.68
N GLU A 93 1.22 -28.46 -7.48
CA GLU A 93 0.62 -29.78 -7.23
C GLU A 93 -0.88 -29.79 -7.58
N PHE A 94 -1.62 -28.74 -7.25
CA PHE A 94 -3.04 -28.62 -7.59
C PHE A 94 -3.25 -28.62 -9.10
N ALA A 95 -2.39 -27.93 -9.86
CA ALA A 95 -2.46 -27.85 -11.32
C ALA A 95 -2.24 -29.21 -12.03
N GLU A 96 -1.62 -30.18 -11.37
CA GLU A 96 -1.41 -31.54 -11.90
C GLU A 96 -2.64 -32.46 -11.74
N ARG A 97 -3.66 -32.04 -10.98
CA ARG A 97 -4.86 -32.87 -10.78
C ARG A 97 -5.65 -33.03 -12.07
N GLY A 98 -6.18 -34.24 -12.29
CA GLY A 98 -6.91 -34.58 -13.52
C GLY A 98 -8.24 -33.83 -13.72
N ASP A 99 -8.78 -33.18 -12.71
CA ASP A 99 -10.00 -32.35 -12.79
C ASP A 99 -9.73 -30.86 -13.10
N VAL A 100 -8.45 -30.46 -13.17
CA VAL A 100 -8.03 -29.12 -13.65
C VAL A 100 -6.97 -29.16 -14.74
N SER A 101 -6.48 -30.33 -15.13
CA SER A 101 -5.41 -30.48 -16.13
C SER A 101 -5.75 -29.92 -17.51
N ASP A 102 -7.04 -29.83 -17.84
CA ASP A 102 -7.52 -29.24 -19.10
C ASP A 102 -7.62 -27.71 -19.03
N CYS A 103 -7.34 -27.08 -17.88
CA CYS A 103 -7.31 -25.63 -17.73
C CYS A 103 -6.11 -25.04 -18.50
N PRO A 104 -6.33 -24.06 -19.41
CA PRO A 104 -5.24 -23.43 -20.14
C PRO A 104 -4.20 -22.73 -19.25
N ALA A 105 -4.56 -22.37 -18.02
CA ALA A 105 -3.69 -21.75 -17.03
C ALA A 105 -2.91 -22.76 -16.17
N ALA A 106 -3.20 -24.07 -16.24
CA ALA A 106 -2.55 -25.10 -15.41
C ALA A 106 -1.02 -25.11 -15.54
N PRO A 107 -0.41 -24.98 -16.74
CA PRO A 107 1.04 -24.89 -16.84
C PRO A 107 1.65 -23.67 -16.10
N GLY A 108 0.85 -22.63 -15.84
CA GLY A 108 1.25 -21.45 -15.07
C GLY A 108 1.57 -21.75 -13.60
N GLY A 109 1.09 -22.87 -13.04
CA GLY A 109 1.47 -23.30 -11.68
C GLY A 109 2.98 -23.56 -11.55
N VAL A 110 3.58 -24.19 -12.56
CA VAL A 110 5.04 -24.44 -12.59
C VAL A 110 5.82 -23.15 -12.79
N GLU A 111 5.30 -22.23 -13.60
CA GLU A 111 5.90 -20.90 -13.80
C GLU A 111 5.97 -20.12 -12.49
N VAL A 112 4.85 -20.01 -11.75
CA VAL A 112 4.78 -19.31 -10.46
C VAL A 112 5.75 -19.93 -9.46
N LEU A 113 5.79 -21.27 -9.35
CA LEU A 113 6.75 -21.95 -8.49
C LEU A 113 8.20 -21.61 -8.86
N ALA A 114 8.52 -21.57 -10.16
CA ALA A 114 9.85 -21.20 -10.62
C ALA A 114 10.21 -19.74 -10.29
N ILE A 115 9.26 -18.80 -10.38
CA ILE A 115 9.47 -17.40 -9.98
C ILE A 115 9.73 -17.31 -8.48
N THR A 116 8.92 -17.96 -7.64
CA THR A 116 9.09 -17.95 -6.18
C THR A 116 10.44 -18.51 -5.74
N GLN A 117 10.87 -19.60 -6.38
CA GLN A 117 12.18 -20.19 -6.16
C GLN A 117 13.31 -19.24 -6.58
N ALA A 118 13.14 -18.49 -7.68
CA ALA A 118 14.07 -17.45 -8.12
C ALA A 118 14.20 -16.33 -7.08
N ASN A 119 13.07 -15.81 -6.59
CA ASN A 119 13.02 -14.75 -5.59
C ASN A 119 13.66 -15.18 -4.26
N THR A 120 13.53 -16.46 -3.89
CA THR A 120 14.12 -17.01 -2.66
C THR A 120 15.65 -17.11 -2.77
N ASP A 121 16.12 -17.94 -3.70
CA ASP A 121 17.54 -18.15 -3.98
C ASP A 121 17.73 -18.77 -5.37
N GLY A 122 17.60 -17.97 -6.43
CA GLY A 122 17.66 -18.42 -7.83
C GLY A 122 18.74 -19.46 -8.13
N PRO A 123 20.04 -19.18 -7.87
CA PRO A 123 21.11 -20.15 -8.05
C PRO A 123 20.94 -21.43 -7.22
N GLY A 124 20.44 -21.30 -6.00
CA GLY A 124 20.17 -22.42 -5.09
C GLY A 124 19.02 -23.35 -5.52
N TYR A 125 18.13 -22.86 -6.37
CA TYR A 125 17.01 -23.63 -6.94
C TYR A 125 17.15 -23.91 -8.43
N ALA A 126 18.22 -23.45 -9.09
CA ALA A 126 18.38 -23.51 -10.54
C ALA A 126 18.18 -24.91 -11.11
N ALA A 127 18.78 -25.94 -10.50
CA ALA A 127 18.63 -27.33 -10.93
C ALA A 127 17.17 -27.84 -10.83
N THR A 128 16.48 -27.52 -9.72
CA THR A 128 15.06 -27.89 -9.53
C THR A 128 14.17 -27.18 -10.55
N ARG A 129 14.40 -25.88 -10.78
CA ARG A 129 13.67 -25.07 -11.77
C ARG A 129 13.86 -25.61 -13.18
N LEU A 130 15.10 -25.89 -13.59
CA LEU A 130 15.38 -26.47 -14.91
C LEU A 130 14.67 -27.81 -15.11
N SER A 131 14.63 -28.66 -14.08
CA SER A 131 13.94 -29.94 -14.16
C SER A 131 12.42 -29.78 -14.31
N SER A 132 11.77 -28.94 -13.49
CA SER A 132 10.32 -28.78 -13.51
C SER A 132 9.84 -28.03 -14.76
N LEU A 133 10.51 -26.94 -15.12
CA LEU A 133 10.21 -26.16 -16.33
C LEU A 133 10.46 -26.98 -17.59
N GLY A 134 11.54 -27.78 -17.63
CA GLY A 134 11.81 -28.69 -18.74
C GLY A 134 10.69 -29.72 -18.93
N ALA A 135 10.24 -30.36 -17.84
CA ALA A 135 9.13 -31.30 -17.89
C ALA A 135 7.82 -30.65 -18.34
N ALA A 136 7.53 -29.42 -17.92
CA ALA A 136 6.36 -28.67 -18.39
C ALA A 136 6.46 -28.34 -19.89
N LEU A 137 7.65 -27.93 -20.36
CA LEU A 137 7.90 -27.56 -21.76
C LEU A 137 7.88 -28.76 -22.73
N ASP A 138 8.07 -29.99 -22.25
CA ASP A 138 7.89 -31.21 -23.06
C ASP A 138 6.42 -31.39 -23.50
N GLY A 139 5.46 -30.90 -22.70
CA GLY A 139 4.03 -30.95 -22.97
C GLY A 139 3.45 -29.68 -23.63
N VAL A 140 4.21 -28.57 -23.64
CA VAL A 140 3.73 -27.25 -24.05
C VAL A 140 4.50 -26.75 -25.28
N GLY A 141 3.79 -26.59 -26.40
CA GLY A 141 4.32 -26.04 -27.65
C GLY A 141 4.09 -24.52 -27.80
N PRO A 142 4.66 -23.90 -28.86
CA PRO A 142 4.55 -22.45 -29.12
C PRO A 142 3.12 -21.95 -29.38
N ASP A 143 2.17 -22.85 -29.64
CA ASP A 143 0.75 -22.50 -29.81
C ASP A 143 0.06 -22.15 -28.47
N SER A 144 0.60 -22.64 -27.35
CA SER A 144 0.06 -22.41 -26.00
C SER A 144 0.40 -21.02 -25.47
N LEU A 145 -0.55 -20.43 -24.73
CA LEU A 145 -0.36 -19.14 -24.04
C LEU A 145 0.70 -19.22 -22.93
N ALA A 146 0.93 -20.39 -22.33
CA ALA A 146 1.92 -20.57 -21.26
C ALA A 146 3.36 -20.72 -21.77
N PHE A 147 3.57 -20.90 -23.08
CA PHE A 147 4.89 -21.22 -23.63
C PHE A 147 5.91 -20.11 -23.35
N SER A 148 5.56 -18.84 -23.62
CA SER A 148 6.48 -17.71 -23.43
C SER A 148 6.91 -17.53 -21.98
N GLY A 149 5.97 -17.62 -21.03
CA GLY A 149 6.26 -17.53 -19.60
C GLY A 149 7.20 -18.63 -19.12
N LEU A 150 6.90 -19.89 -19.45
CA LEU A 150 7.75 -21.05 -19.11
C LEU A 150 9.16 -20.94 -19.71
N VAL A 151 9.28 -20.56 -20.98
CA VAL A 151 10.59 -20.36 -21.63
C VAL A 151 11.36 -19.24 -20.96
N THR A 152 10.71 -18.12 -20.63
CA THR A 152 11.33 -16.99 -19.93
C THR A 152 11.93 -17.44 -18.60
N GLN A 153 11.18 -18.22 -17.81
CA GLN A 153 11.70 -18.78 -16.57
C GLN A 153 12.81 -19.82 -16.78
N TYR A 154 12.74 -20.61 -17.86
CA TYR A 154 13.78 -21.60 -18.19
C TYR A 154 15.11 -20.92 -18.53
N VAL A 155 15.07 -19.85 -19.34
CA VAL A 155 16.24 -19.01 -19.65
C VAL A 155 16.81 -18.39 -18.38
N ALA A 156 15.96 -17.85 -17.49
CA ALA A 156 16.41 -17.31 -16.21
C ALA A 156 17.08 -18.39 -15.33
N ALA A 157 16.52 -19.60 -15.28
CA ALA A 157 17.10 -20.71 -14.53
C ALA A 157 18.45 -21.18 -15.10
N LEU A 158 18.65 -21.12 -16.44
CA LEU A 158 19.95 -21.38 -17.08
C LEU A 158 20.98 -20.32 -16.67
N VAL A 159 20.59 -19.05 -16.59
CA VAL A 159 21.48 -17.97 -16.11
C VAL A 159 21.86 -18.21 -14.65
N ASP A 160 20.90 -18.54 -13.79
CA ASP A 160 21.15 -18.85 -12.38
C ASP A 160 22.02 -20.10 -12.18
N ALA A 161 21.98 -21.05 -13.11
CA ALA A 161 22.85 -22.23 -13.14
C ALA A 161 24.28 -21.94 -13.65
N GLY A 162 24.59 -20.69 -14.03
CA GLY A 162 25.87 -20.33 -14.66
C GLY A 162 26.00 -20.77 -16.13
N GLN A 163 24.89 -21.15 -16.77
CA GLN A 163 24.82 -21.63 -18.16
C GLN A 163 24.31 -20.53 -19.11
N ALA A 164 24.76 -19.28 -18.93
CA ALA A 164 24.24 -18.11 -19.65
C ALA A 164 24.27 -18.25 -21.19
N ALA A 165 25.35 -18.83 -21.76
CA ALA A 165 25.45 -19.04 -23.20
C ALA A 165 24.40 -20.02 -23.75
N GLU A 166 24.04 -21.04 -22.95
CA GLU A 166 22.94 -21.95 -23.27
C GLU A 166 21.59 -21.22 -23.17
N GLY A 167 21.44 -20.35 -22.18
CA GLY A 167 20.27 -19.46 -22.04
C GLY A 167 20.02 -18.60 -23.27
N VAL A 168 21.07 -17.97 -23.82
CA VAL A 168 21.01 -17.20 -25.07
C VAL A 168 20.53 -18.09 -26.23
N THR A 169 21.17 -19.25 -26.41
CA THR A 169 20.84 -20.19 -27.49
C THR A 169 19.38 -20.66 -27.39
N TYR A 170 18.91 -20.94 -26.17
CA TYR A 170 17.54 -21.38 -25.92
C TYR A 170 16.51 -20.28 -26.21
N ALA A 171 16.78 -19.04 -25.79
CA ALA A 171 15.92 -17.89 -26.06
C ALA A 171 15.78 -17.65 -27.58
N GLU A 172 16.89 -17.66 -28.33
CA GLU A 172 16.89 -17.50 -29.78
C GLU A 172 16.06 -18.62 -30.46
N ALA A 173 16.28 -19.88 -30.06
CA ALA A 173 15.53 -21.01 -30.59
C ALA A 173 14.02 -20.92 -30.28
N ALA A 174 13.64 -20.42 -29.10
CA ALA A 174 12.24 -20.22 -28.74
C ALA A 174 11.56 -19.12 -29.57
N VAL A 175 12.26 -18.01 -29.83
CA VAL A 175 11.78 -16.94 -30.73
C VAL A 175 11.56 -17.48 -32.15
N GLU A 176 12.47 -18.31 -32.68
CA GLU A 176 12.29 -18.96 -33.98
C GLU A 176 11.10 -19.93 -34.00
N ARG A 177 10.88 -20.69 -32.93
CA ARG A 177 9.74 -21.60 -32.79
C ARG A 177 8.40 -20.84 -32.78
N LEU A 178 8.32 -19.74 -32.04
CA LEU A 178 7.13 -18.87 -32.03
C LEU A 178 6.85 -18.30 -33.42
N ARG A 179 7.88 -17.78 -34.09
CA ARG A 179 7.75 -17.28 -35.46
C ARG A 179 7.30 -18.36 -36.44
N GLY A 180 7.83 -19.57 -36.32
CA GLY A 180 7.43 -20.73 -37.12
C GLY A 180 5.97 -21.14 -36.92
N ALA A 181 5.41 -20.87 -35.73
CA ALA A 181 4.00 -21.07 -35.39
C ALA A 181 3.10 -19.86 -35.75
N GLY A 182 3.66 -18.80 -36.36
CA GLY A 182 2.92 -17.57 -36.66
C GLY A 182 2.58 -16.73 -35.43
N ARG A 183 3.33 -16.90 -34.33
CA ARG A 183 3.21 -16.14 -33.07
C ARG A 183 4.40 -15.20 -32.92
N GLU A 184 4.20 -14.11 -32.19
CA GLU A 184 5.27 -13.17 -31.83
C GLU A 184 5.83 -13.50 -30.44
N ALA A 185 7.11 -13.19 -30.23
CA ALA A 185 7.72 -13.26 -28.91
C ALA A 185 7.25 -12.11 -28.03
N SER A 186 7.13 -12.37 -26.72
CA SER A 186 6.85 -11.31 -25.76
C SER A 186 8.10 -10.50 -25.44
N TRP A 187 7.89 -9.27 -24.95
CA TRP A 187 8.97 -8.41 -24.49
C TRP A 187 9.77 -9.05 -23.36
N GLU A 188 9.12 -9.78 -22.46
CA GLU A 188 9.71 -10.47 -21.31
C GLU A 188 10.71 -11.56 -21.74
N LEU A 189 10.37 -12.32 -22.78
CA LEU A 189 11.30 -13.28 -23.38
C LEU A 189 12.51 -12.57 -24.01
N GLY A 190 12.28 -11.44 -24.68
CA GLY A 190 13.35 -10.57 -25.17
C GLY A 190 14.27 -10.07 -24.05
N ALA A 191 13.68 -9.57 -22.96
CA ALA A 191 14.40 -9.09 -21.79
C ALA A 191 15.20 -10.20 -21.09
N ALA A 192 14.67 -11.43 -21.02
CA ALA A 192 15.42 -12.59 -20.51
C ALA A 192 16.63 -12.93 -21.39
N SER A 193 16.49 -12.83 -22.73
CA SER A 193 17.62 -12.98 -23.66
C SER A 193 18.70 -11.92 -23.44
N VAL A 194 18.31 -10.65 -23.26
CA VAL A 194 19.24 -9.55 -22.94
C VAL A 194 20.00 -9.82 -21.64
N ARG A 195 19.31 -10.27 -20.58
CA ARG A 195 19.97 -10.64 -19.31
C ARG A 195 20.92 -11.83 -19.47
N ALA A 196 20.56 -12.83 -20.27
CA ALA A 196 21.44 -13.95 -20.59
C ALA A 196 22.70 -13.50 -21.38
N LEU A 197 22.55 -12.56 -22.32
CA LEU A 197 23.68 -11.97 -23.06
C LEU A 197 24.61 -11.18 -22.14
N LEU A 198 24.07 -10.40 -21.20
CA LEU A 198 24.87 -9.71 -20.18
C LEU A 198 25.64 -10.70 -19.30
N ALA A 199 24.97 -11.74 -18.79
CA ALA A 199 25.60 -12.78 -17.98
C ALA A 199 26.67 -13.58 -18.76
N ALA A 200 26.53 -13.70 -20.09
CA ALA A 200 27.52 -14.31 -20.97
C ALA A 200 28.67 -13.34 -21.36
N GLY A 201 28.68 -12.11 -20.86
CA GLY A 201 29.71 -11.12 -21.15
C GLY A 201 29.63 -10.52 -22.56
N ARG A 202 28.42 -10.43 -23.14
CA ARG A 202 28.17 -9.93 -24.50
C ARG A 202 27.28 -8.67 -24.49
N PRO A 203 27.73 -7.54 -23.90
CA PRO A 203 26.88 -6.37 -23.69
C PRO A 203 26.49 -5.62 -24.99
N ASP A 204 27.33 -5.64 -26.04
CA ASP A 204 26.98 -5.04 -27.34
C ASP A 204 25.82 -5.80 -28.02
N ASP A 205 25.87 -7.13 -27.96
CA ASP A 205 24.78 -7.98 -28.46
C ASP A 205 23.52 -7.81 -27.62
N ALA A 206 23.67 -7.64 -26.30
CA ALA A 206 22.57 -7.36 -25.38
C ALA A 206 21.85 -6.05 -25.74
N LEU A 207 22.58 -4.98 -26.07
CA LEU A 207 21.99 -3.72 -26.52
C LEU A 207 21.23 -3.90 -27.85
N THR A 208 21.83 -4.61 -28.80
CA THR A 208 21.20 -4.90 -30.09
C THR A 208 19.90 -5.70 -29.92
N ALA A 209 19.92 -6.72 -29.04
CA ALA A 209 18.75 -7.52 -28.73
C ALA A 209 17.65 -6.71 -28.02
N LEU A 210 18.04 -5.81 -27.10
CA LEU A 210 17.10 -4.94 -26.41
C LEU A 210 16.36 -4.02 -27.39
N ASP A 211 17.10 -3.35 -28.27
CA ASP A 211 16.50 -2.45 -29.27
C ASP A 211 15.59 -3.20 -30.25
N ALA A 212 15.94 -4.44 -30.61
CA ALA A 212 15.07 -5.30 -31.42
C ALA A 212 13.78 -5.71 -30.68
N SER A 213 13.86 -5.89 -29.36
CA SER A 213 12.73 -6.30 -28.53
C SER A 213 11.80 -5.16 -28.09
N THR A 214 12.22 -3.88 -28.21
CA THR A 214 11.39 -2.72 -27.80
C THR A 214 9.99 -2.72 -28.43
N GLY A 215 9.86 -3.23 -29.66
CA GLY A 215 8.59 -3.34 -30.37
C GLY A 215 7.74 -4.58 -30.06
N PHE A 216 8.24 -5.50 -29.22
CA PHE A 216 7.50 -6.72 -28.87
C PHE A 216 6.32 -6.41 -27.94
N LYS A 217 5.27 -7.21 -28.04
CA LYS A 217 4.10 -7.10 -27.15
C LYS A 217 4.51 -7.54 -25.73
N PRO A 218 4.24 -6.73 -24.69
CA PRO A 218 4.48 -7.16 -23.31
C PRO A 218 3.38 -8.11 -22.81
N ASP A 219 3.78 -9.06 -21.98
CA ASP A 219 2.89 -9.85 -21.13
C ASP A 219 2.40 -8.99 -19.95
N ASP A 220 3.21 -8.05 -19.46
CA ASP A 220 2.89 -7.05 -18.44
C ASP A 220 3.06 -5.60 -19.00
N PRO A 221 2.00 -5.03 -19.62
CA PRO A 221 2.07 -3.72 -20.24
C PRO A 221 2.36 -2.58 -19.26
N VAL A 222 1.91 -2.71 -18.01
CA VAL A 222 2.06 -1.69 -16.97
C VAL A 222 3.53 -1.56 -16.56
N ALA A 223 4.23 -2.70 -16.45
CA ALA A 223 5.63 -2.71 -16.05
C ALA A 223 6.63 -2.47 -17.17
N LYS A 224 6.25 -2.66 -18.44
CA LYS A 224 7.17 -2.60 -19.59
C LYS A 224 8.03 -1.33 -19.59
N GLY A 225 7.42 -0.15 -19.43
CA GLY A 225 8.13 1.13 -19.52
C GLY A 225 9.29 1.23 -18.53
N ARG A 226 9.00 0.97 -17.24
CA ARG A 226 10.01 1.01 -16.17
C ARG A 226 11.07 -0.08 -16.30
N ARG A 227 10.67 -1.31 -16.63
CA ARG A 227 11.59 -2.45 -16.75
C ARG A 227 12.50 -2.33 -17.98
N GLU A 228 12.01 -1.80 -19.09
CA GLU A 228 12.81 -1.54 -20.29
C GLU A 228 13.83 -0.43 -20.06
N ALA A 229 13.42 0.67 -19.41
CA ALA A 229 14.33 1.75 -19.06
C ALA A 229 15.45 1.30 -18.11
N LEU A 230 15.11 0.53 -17.06
CA LEU A 230 16.10 -0.05 -16.16
C LEU A 230 17.07 -0.99 -16.88
N LEU A 231 16.55 -1.92 -17.69
CA LEU A 231 17.38 -2.86 -18.43
C LEU A 231 18.30 -2.15 -19.43
N ARG A 232 17.80 -1.09 -20.09
CA ARG A 232 18.60 -0.23 -20.98
C ARG A 232 19.73 0.46 -20.19
N SER A 233 19.42 1.04 -19.03
CA SER A 233 20.41 1.67 -18.15
C SER A 233 21.50 0.67 -17.73
N LEU A 234 21.13 -0.54 -17.32
CA LEU A 234 22.08 -1.60 -16.96
C LEU A 234 23.00 -1.97 -18.12
N VAL A 235 22.46 -2.19 -19.33
CA VAL A 235 23.25 -2.51 -20.52
C VAL A 235 24.23 -1.38 -20.84
N LEU A 236 23.76 -0.12 -20.84
CA LEU A 236 24.59 1.05 -21.11
C LEU A 236 25.68 1.26 -20.05
N ALA A 237 25.36 1.05 -18.77
CA ALA A 237 26.33 1.12 -17.68
C ALA A 237 27.41 0.03 -17.84
N THR A 238 27.02 -1.18 -18.26
CA THR A 238 27.95 -2.29 -18.54
C THR A 238 28.89 -1.98 -19.71
N LEU A 239 28.42 -1.23 -20.71
CA LEU A 239 29.23 -0.75 -21.83
C LEU A 239 30.11 0.47 -21.46
N GLY A 240 29.99 1.03 -20.25
CA GLY A 240 30.69 2.25 -19.85
C GLY A 240 30.11 3.53 -20.49
N ARG A 241 28.91 3.47 -21.06
CA ARG A 241 28.18 4.63 -21.62
C ARG A 241 27.45 5.39 -20.51
N THR A 242 28.22 5.89 -19.54
CA THR A 242 27.71 6.35 -18.23
C THR A 242 26.63 7.42 -18.35
N GLN A 243 26.79 8.43 -19.21
CA GLN A 243 25.82 9.52 -19.33
C GLN A 243 24.46 9.03 -19.87
N GLU A 244 24.49 8.20 -20.92
CA GLU A 244 23.27 7.63 -21.50
C GLU A 244 22.60 6.65 -20.54
N ALA A 245 23.40 5.93 -19.75
CA ALA A 245 22.88 5.06 -18.71
C ALA A 245 22.18 5.84 -17.58
N VAL A 246 22.73 6.99 -17.16
CA VAL A 246 22.06 7.90 -16.21
C VAL A 246 20.74 8.41 -16.79
N GLU A 247 20.72 8.84 -18.05
CA GLU A 247 19.51 9.33 -18.72
C GLU A 247 18.42 8.25 -18.87
N ALA A 248 18.82 6.98 -18.99
CA ALA A 248 17.89 5.86 -19.08
C ALA A 248 17.44 5.30 -17.72
N LEU A 249 18.15 5.61 -16.63
CA LEU A 249 17.84 5.06 -15.31
C LEU A 249 16.50 5.60 -14.81
N PRO A 250 15.53 4.74 -14.46
CA PRO A 250 14.30 5.19 -13.82
C PRO A 250 14.58 5.85 -12.47
N ASP A 251 13.85 6.93 -12.21
CA ASP A 251 13.89 7.64 -10.93
C ASP A 251 13.39 6.73 -9.78
N LEU A 252 13.79 7.09 -8.56
CA LEU A 252 13.49 6.30 -7.38
C LEU A 252 11.98 6.20 -7.09
N ASP A 253 11.21 7.26 -7.36
CA ASP A 253 9.75 7.26 -7.23
C ASP A 253 9.07 6.27 -8.19
N VAL A 254 9.67 6.02 -9.35
CA VAL A 254 9.17 5.04 -10.33
C VAL A 254 9.46 3.60 -9.90
N VAL A 255 10.57 3.32 -9.21
CA VAL A 255 10.95 1.95 -8.81
C VAL A 255 10.70 1.63 -7.34
N GLY A 256 10.44 2.65 -6.52
CA GLY A 256 10.40 2.58 -5.07
C GLY A 256 9.40 1.56 -4.53
N ASP A 257 8.30 1.34 -5.25
CA ASP A 257 7.21 0.44 -4.88
C ASP A 257 7.24 -0.90 -5.61
N HIS A 258 8.30 -1.18 -6.39
CA HIS A 258 8.43 -2.40 -7.19
C HIS A 258 9.68 -3.21 -6.78
N PRO A 259 9.55 -4.10 -5.77
CA PRO A 259 10.66 -4.89 -5.23
C PRO A 259 11.44 -5.71 -6.25
N ARG A 260 10.78 -6.18 -7.32
CA ARG A 260 11.41 -6.98 -8.38
C ARG A 260 12.60 -6.26 -9.04
N GLU A 261 12.58 -4.93 -9.09
CA GLU A 261 13.59 -4.12 -9.77
C GLU A 261 14.72 -3.65 -8.84
N TRP A 262 14.54 -3.70 -7.51
CA TRP A 262 15.44 -3.06 -6.54
C TRP A 262 16.90 -3.52 -6.62
N VAL A 263 17.14 -4.83 -6.81
CA VAL A 263 18.50 -5.39 -6.91
C VAL A 263 19.19 -4.91 -8.19
N GLU A 264 18.50 -5.01 -9.34
CA GLU A 264 19.02 -4.60 -10.65
C GLU A 264 19.27 -3.09 -10.69
N TRP A 265 18.37 -2.30 -10.11
CA TRP A 265 18.51 -0.85 -9.96
C TRP A 265 19.68 -0.48 -9.06
N ALA A 266 19.81 -1.09 -7.88
CA ALA A 266 20.90 -0.79 -6.94
C ALA A 266 22.27 -1.14 -7.55
N HIS A 267 22.38 -2.28 -8.25
CA HIS A 267 23.60 -2.64 -8.97
C HIS A 267 23.94 -1.61 -10.05
N THR A 268 22.95 -1.18 -10.84
CA THR A 268 23.14 -0.17 -11.88
C THR A 268 23.61 1.16 -11.28
N VAL A 269 22.98 1.62 -10.19
CA VAL A 269 23.39 2.83 -9.45
C VAL A 269 24.84 2.71 -8.96
N ARG A 270 25.23 1.57 -8.38
CA ARG A 270 26.63 1.35 -7.98
C ARG A 270 27.59 1.49 -9.16
N MET A 271 27.27 0.90 -10.32
CA MET A 271 28.10 1.03 -11.51
C MET A 271 28.23 2.49 -11.94
N LEU A 272 27.13 3.24 -11.97
CA LEU A 272 27.12 4.66 -12.36
C LEU A 272 27.91 5.54 -11.39
N VAL A 273 27.78 5.32 -10.08
CA VAL A 273 28.58 6.01 -9.06
C VAL A 273 30.07 5.74 -9.26
N THR A 274 30.46 4.48 -9.49
CA THR A 274 31.88 4.13 -9.73
C THR A 274 32.40 4.60 -11.08
N GLY A 275 31.54 4.69 -12.09
CA GLY A 275 31.86 5.13 -13.45
C GLY A 275 31.89 6.64 -13.65
N GLY A 276 31.73 7.43 -12.58
CA GLY A 276 31.74 8.89 -12.61
C GLY A 276 30.46 9.53 -13.15
N GLY A 277 29.33 8.82 -13.11
CA GLY A 277 28.02 9.35 -13.46
C GLY A 277 27.52 10.36 -12.44
N SER A 278 26.59 11.23 -12.84
CA SER A 278 26.01 12.28 -11.98
C SER A 278 24.92 11.75 -11.03
N ILE A 279 25.12 10.58 -10.41
CA ILE A 279 24.22 10.02 -9.40
C ILE A 279 24.78 10.34 -8.01
N ALA A 280 23.96 10.95 -7.15
CA ALA A 280 24.36 11.28 -5.79
C ALA A 280 24.43 10.01 -4.92
N ASN A 281 25.63 9.64 -4.47
CA ASN A 281 25.83 8.59 -3.46
C ASN A 281 25.72 9.20 -2.06
N SER A 282 24.49 9.30 -1.54
CA SER A 282 24.19 9.92 -0.25
C SER A 282 23.78 8.92 0.82
N TRP A 283 23.70 9.38 2.07
CA TRP A 283 23.19 8.57 3.19
C TRP A 283 21.69 8.26 3.03
N GLN A 284 20.91 9.12 2.35
CA GLN A 284 19.49 8.86 2.05
C GLN A 284 19.35 7.61 1.19
N LEU A 285 20.16 7.50 0.12
CA LEU A 285 20.23 6.30 -0.70
C LEU A 285 20.62 5.08 0.16
N GLY A 286 21.59 5.23 1.05
CA GLY A 286 21.96 4.18 2.01
C GLY A 286 20.78 3.72 2.89
N ARG A 287 19.96 4.65 3.39
CA ARG A 287 18.75 4.36 4.17
C ARG A 287 17.69 3.62 3.33
N ILE A 288 17.48 4.05 2.08
CA ILE A 288 16.53 3.40 1.16
C ILE A 288 16.94 1.94 0.89
N LEU A 289 18.22 1.71 0.56
CA LEU A 289 18.72 0.34 0.35
C LEU A 289 18.56 -0.50 1.63
N ARG A 290 18.73 0.10 2.82
CA ARG A 290 18.47 -0.58 4.10
C ARG A 290 17.01 -0.99 4.25
N GLN A 291 16.06 -0.12 3.91
CA GLN A 291 14.64 -0.44 3.92
C GLN A 291 14.30 -1.60 2.97
N TRP A 292 14.88 -1.61 1.77
CA TRP A 292 14.72 -2.69 0.81
C TRP A 292 15.27 -4.03 1.32
N MET A 293 16.39 -4.02 2.05
CA MET A 293 16.90 -5.25 2.69
C MET A 293 15.95 -5.79 3.76
N THR A 294 15.37 -4.92 4.59
CA THR A 294 14.37 -5.32 5.60
C THR A 294 13.13 -5.93 4.97
N TYR A 295 12.68 -5.40 3.83
CA TYR A 295 11.59 -6.01 3.06
C TYR A 295 11.93 -7.46 2.65
N PHE A 296 13.10 -7.69 2.06
CA PHE A 296 13.49 -9.04 1.63
C PHE A 296 13.79 -9.99 2.78
N GLU A 297 14.22 -9.49 3.94
CA GLU A 297 14.28 -10.28 5.17
C GLU A 297 12.89 -10.82 5.55
N THR A 298 11.87 -9.95 5.55
CA THR A 298 10.49 -10.34 5.86
C THR A 298 9.88 -11.25 4.78
N MET A 299 10.13 -10.98 3.50
CA MET A 299 9.51 -11.72 2.38
C MET A 299 10.28 -12.99 1.98
N GLY A 300 11.37 -13.33 2.68
CA GLY A 300 12.17 -14.51 2.39
C GLY A 300 12.95 -14.43 1.07
N GLY A 301 13.35 -13.22 0.66
CA GLY A 301 14.21 -12.97 -0.50
C GLY A 301 15.69 -12.99 -0.14
N HIS A 302 16.20 -14.17 0.27
CA HIS A 302 17.54 -14.29 0.85
C HIS A 302 18.66 -13.84 -0.10
N ARG A 303 18.56 -14.18 -1.39
CA ARG A 303 19.53 -13.75 -2.41
C ARG A 303 19.51 -12.23 -2.61
N ALA A 304 18.33 -11.64 -2.71
CA ALA A 304 18.17 -10.19 -2.91
C ALA A 304 18.72 -9.40 -1.72
N ARG A 305 18.44 -9.84 -0.48
CA ARG A 305 19.03 -9.26 0.75
C ARG A 305 20.55 -9.27 0.69
N PHE A 306 21.16 -10.40 0.32
CA PHE A 306 22.61 -10.54 0.21
C PHE A 306 23.21 -9.57 -0.84
N GLU A 307 22.62 -9.52 -2.04
CA GLU A 307 23.13 -8.67 -3.13
C GLU A 307 22.98 -7.17 -2.84
N LEU A 308 21.87 -6.78 -2.21
CA LEU A 308 21.66 -5.41 -1.73
C LEU A 308 22.66 -5.04 -0.63
N ALA A 309 22.91 -5.94 0.33
CA ALA A 309 23.87 -5.69 1.41
C ALA A 309 25.29 -5.42 0.87
N LEU A 310 25.76 -6.24 -0.07
CA LEU A 310 27.05 -6.01 -0.72
C LEU A 310 27.08 -4.70 -1.53
N THR A 311 26.02 -4.45 -2.30
CA THR A 311 25.94 -3.24 -3.14
C THR A 311 25.92 -1.97 -2.30
N ALA A 312 25.07 -1.93 -1.27
CA ALA A 312 24.99 -0.85 -0.31
C ALA A 312 26.32 -0.68 0.45
N GLY A 313 26.99 -1.79 0.80
CA GLY A 313 28.28 -1.77 1.47
C GLY A 313 29.37 -1.12 0.64
N HIS A 314 29.48 -1.47 -0.65
CA HIS A 314 30.43 -0.83 -1.56
C HIS A 314 30.11 0.66 -1.78
N LEU A 315 28.84 1.02 -1.90
CA LEU A 315 28.42 2.43 -1.96
C LEU A 315 28.81 3.18 -0.68
N ALA A 316 28.64 2.58 0.50
CA ALA A 316 29.03 3.15 1.78
C ALA A 316 30.54 3.37 1.85
N VAL A 317 31.36 2.39 1.42
CA VAL A 317 32.83 2.57 1.30
C VAL A 317 33.15 3.76 0.39
N ALA A 318 32.51 3.86 -0.77
CA ALA A 318 32.76 4.93 -1.73
C ALA A 318 32.45 6.34 -1.20
N ARG A 319 31.50 6.48 -0.27
CA ARG A 319 31.19 7.75 0.42
C ARG A 319 31.81 7.90 1.82
N GLN A 320 32.70 6.98 2.23
CA GLN A 320 33.37 6.95 3.53
C GLN A 320 32.46 6.61 4.74
N GLY A 321 31.29 6.00 4.54
CA GLY A 321 30.41 5.45 5.57
C GLY A 321 30.91 4.11 6.13
N LEU A 322 32.11 4.08 6.73
CA LEU A 322 32.83 2.82 6.99
C LEU A 322 32.20 1.93 8.07
N TRP A 323 31.57 2.50 9.09
CA TRP A 323 30.84 1.70 10.09
C TRP A 323 29.66 0.97 9.43
N GLN A 324 28.95 1.63 8.51
CA GLN A 324 27.82 1.04 7.82
C GLN A 324 28.29 -0.06 6.88
N ALA A 325 29.39 0.15 6.15
CA ALA A 325 29.99 -0.89 5.31
C ALA A 325 30.35 -2.16 6.09
N ARG A 326 30.84 -2.02 7.34
CA ARG A 326 31.14 -3.16 8.23
C ARG A 326 29.86 -3.89 8.64
N LEU A 327 28.84 -3.17 9.10
CA LEU A 327 27.54 -3.77 9.45
C LEU A 327 26.87 -4.45 8.25
N LEU A 328 26.98 -3.86 7.05
CA LEU A 328 26.44 -4.45 5.82
C LEU A 328 27.19 -5.70 5.39
N ALA A 329 28.49 -5.80 5.69
CA ALA A 329 29.22 -7.05 5.52
C ALA A 329 28.75 -8.14 6.50
N ASP A 330 28.48 -7.77 7.75
CA ASP A 330 27.94 -8.69 8.75
C ASP A 330 26.53 -9.17 8.38
N GLU A 331 25.69 -8.26 7.86
CA GLU A 331 24.36 -8.54 7.30
C GLU A 331 24.43 -9.50 6.10
N ALA A 332 25.37 -9.26 5.19
CA ALA A 332 25.61 -10.14 4.05
C ALA A 332 26.08 -11.53 4.51
N GLU A 333 26.95 -11.62 5.52
CA GLU A 333 27.37 -12.89 6.10
C GLU A 333 26.21 -13.64 6.77
N ALA A 334 25.36 -12.93 7.54
CA ALA A 334 24.20 -13.52 8.18
C ALA A 334 23.19 -14.08 7.16
N ALA A 335 23.01 -13.39 6.02
CA ALA A 335 22.13 -13.85 4.95
C ALA A 335 22.57 -15.19 4.33
N LEU A 336 23.86 -15.57 4.44
CA LEU A 336 24.35 -16.85 3.89
C LEU A 336 23.66 -18.07 4.48
N ALA A 337 23.19 -18.00 5.74
CA ALA A 337 22.50 -19.11 6.39
C ALA A 337 21.17 -19.48 5.71
N GLY A 338 20.54 -18.54 5.01
CA GLY A 338 19.30 -18.76 4.25
C GLY A 338 19.51 -19.20 2.80
N LEU A 339 20.76 -19.27 2.33
CA LEU A 339 21.08 -19.60 0.94
C LEU A 339 21.44 -21.08 0.78
N ARG A 340 21.00 -21.67 -0.33
CA ARG A 340 21.36 -23.04 -0.73
C ARG A 340 22.66 -23.07 -1.53
N ALA A 341 22.91 -22.05 -2.35
CA ALA A 341 24.14 -21.92 -3.13
C ALA A 341 25.03 -20.79 -2.57
N THR A 342 26.13 -21.15 -1.93
CA THR A 342 27.01 -20.20 -1.22
C THR A 342 28.44 -20.11 -1.76
N GLU A 343 28.74 -20.82 -2.85
CA GLU A 343 30.08 -20.82 -3.46
C GLU A 343 30.53 -19.40 -3.83
N GLY A 344 31.74 -19.03 -3.39
CA GLY A 344 32.35 -17.70 -3.64
C GLY A 344 31.71 -16.52 -2.91
N LEU A 345 30.58 -16.69 -2.20
CA LEU A 345 29.88 -15.57 -1.55
C LEU A 345 30.63 -15.05 -0.32
N ALA A 346 31.23 -15.94 0.46
CA ALA A 346 32.03 -15.56 1.62
C ALA A 346 33.26 -14.71 1.22
N ASP A 347 33.86 -15.00 0.06
CA ASP A 347 34.98 -14.22 -0.47
C ASP A 347 34.55 -12.79 -0.85
N ARG A 348 33.34 -12.63 -1.40
CA ARG A 348 32.76 -11.29 -1.69
C ARG A 348 32.51 -10.48 -0.42
N VAL A 349 32.06 -11.13 0.66
CA VAL A 349 31.93 -10.47 1.98
C VAL A 349 33.30 -10.07 2.52
N ALA A 350 34.30 -10.95 2.41
CA ALA A 350 35.67 -10.67 2.83
C ALA A 350 36.28 -9.50 2.02
N GLU A 351 35.99 -9.40 0.73
CA GLU A 351 36.39 -8.28 -0.13
C GLU A 351 35.80 -6.95 0.38
N LEU A 352 34.49 -6.91 0.68
CA LEU A 352 33.84 -5.73 1.25
C LEU A 352 34.49 -5.32 2.58
N ARG A 353 34.75 -6.28 3.48
CA ARG A 353 35.43 -6.01 4.75
C ARG A 353 36.83 -5.45 4.55
N ALA A 354 37.59 -6.02 3.61
CA ALA A 354 38.93 -5.54 3.28
C ALA A 354 38.89 -4.11 2.73
N ALA A 355 37.92 -3.80 1.85
CA ALA A 355 37.72 -2.45 1.32
C ALA A 355 37.38 -1.43 2.43
N ALA A 356 36.48 -1.78 3.34
CA ALA A 356 36.13 -0.94 4.49
C ALA A 356 37.29 -0.75 5.48
N GLY A 357 38.17 -1.75 5.62
CA GLY A 357 39.37 -1.67 6.46
C GLY A 357 40.51 -0.85 5.85
N ALA A 358 40.59 -0.78 4.52
CA ALA A 358 41.63 -0.03 3.81
C ALA A 358 41.30 1.46 3.63
N ALA A 359 40.02 1.84 3.68
CA ALA A 359 39.56 3.21 3.52
C ALA A 359 39.87 4.08 4.75
N ALA A 360 40.13 5.37 4.51
CA ALA A 360 40.41 6.34 5.57
C ALA A 360 39.13 6.90 6.19
N GLU A 361 39.04 6.89 7.53
CA GLU A 361 37.95 7.49 8.28
C GLU A 361 38.00 9.03 8.22
N ALA A 362 36.83 9.65 8.11
CA ALA A 362 36.71 11.10 8.15
C ALA A 362 36.99 11.61 9.58
N PRO A 363 37.82 12.66 9.74
CA PRO A 363 38.12 13.21 11.06
C PRO A 363 36.86 13.78 11.72
N ALA A 364 36.76 13.62 13.03
CA ALA A 364 35.69 14.21 13.82
C ALA A 364 35.77 15.75 13.85
N PRO A 365 34.65 16.47 14.02
CA PRO A 365 34.61 17.93 13.99
C PRO A 365 35.33 18.59 15.18
N GLY A 366 35.66 17.83 16.23
CA GLY A 366 36.37 18.32 17.41
C GLY A 366 36.86 17.22 18.36
N PRO A 367 37.32 17.60 19.57
CA PRO A 367 37.69 16.68 20.64
C PRO A 367 36.52 15.76 21.06
N ARG A 368 36.85 14.57 21.58
CA ARG A 368 35.85 13.53 21.91
C ARG A 368 34.83 13.96 22.96
N ASP A 369 35.28 14.68 23.98
CA ASP A 369 34.48 15.20 25.09
C ASP A 369 33.55 16.36 24.70
N GLU A 370 33.72 16.93 23.50
CA GLU A 370 32.87 18.01 22.98
C GLU A 370 31.90 17.52 21.89
N LEU A 371 31.95 16.25 21.48
CA LEU A 371 31.19 15.75 20.32
C LEU A 371 29.68 15.88 20.48
N VAL A 372 29.14 15.73 21.70
CA VAL A 372 27.70 15.93 21.96
C VAL A 372 27.30 17.39 21.70
N ALA A 373 28.11 18.36 22.14
CA ALA A 373 27.84 19.77 21.90
C ALA A 373 27.92 20.12 20.41
N TYR A 374 28.88 19.53 19.67
CA TYR A 374 28.94 19.70 18.21
C TYR A 374 27.75 19.04 17.51
N PHE A 375 27.25 17.91 18.00
CA PHE A 375 26.05 17.25 17.47
C PHE A 375 24.83 18.16 17.65
N ASP A 376 24.61 18.66 18.86
CA ASP A 376 23.47 19.51 19.20
C ASP A 376 23.51 20.88 18.49
N ALA A 377 24.71 21.36 18.14
CA ALA A 377 24.91 22.60 17.39
C ALA A 377 24.84 22.42 15.86
N ALA A 378 24.84 21.18 15.35
CA ALA A 378 24.79 20.92 13.92
C ALA A 378 23.39 21.20 13.38
N ASP A 379 23.28 22.02 12.33
CA ASP A 379 22.03 22.27 11.64
C ASP A 379 21.79 21.25 10.51
N GLY A 380 20.55 21.13 10.03
CA GLY A 380 20.17 20.18 8.99
C GLY A 380 20.88 20.37 7.64
N SER A 381 21.61 21.47 7.43
CA SER A 381 22.40 21.72 6.21
C SER A 381 23.84 21.19 6.30
N THR A 382 24.35 20.99 7.52
CA THR A 382 25.73 20.54 7.80
C THR A 382 25.80 19.19 8.51
N ALA A 383 24.69 18.71 9.09
CA ALA A 383 24.61 17.42 9.76
C ALA A 383 24.51 16.26 8.75
N ASP A 384 25.60 15.50 8.62
CA ASP A 384 25.59 14.19 7.97
C ASP A 384 25.35 13.12 9.05
N PRO A 385 24.13 12.55 9.18
CA PRO A 385 23.82 11.57 10.21
C PRO A 385 24.70 10.33 10.13
N GLU A 386 25.15 9.93 8.93
CA GLU A 386 26.04 8.79 8.76
C GLU A 386 27.41 9.05 9.40
N ARG A 387 27.93 10.27 9.30
CA ARG A 387 29.19 10.64 9.98
C ARG A 387 29.03 10.71 11.48
N TRP A 388 27.92 11.28 11.94
CA TRP A 388 27.62 11.40 13.37
C TRP A 388 27.57 10.04 14.08
N VAL A 389 27.03 9.01 13.42
CA VAL A 389 27.10 7.64 13.94
C VAL A 389 28.54 7.21 14.17
N GLY A 390 29.40 7.34 13.15
CA GLY A 390 30.81 6.95 13.27
C GLY A 390 31.57 7.70 14.36
N TRP A 391 31.30 9.00 14.53
CA TRP A 391 31.98 9.83 15.53
C TRP A 391 31.50 9.57 16.96
N LEU A 392 30.21 9.29 17.17
CA LEU A 392 29.64 9.01 18.49
C LEU A 392 29.82 7.56 18.94
N TRP A 393 30.07 6.63 18.01
CA TRP A 393 30.25 5.21 18.32
C TRP A 393 31.22 4.93 19.48
N PRO A 394 32.42 5.55 19.56
CA PRO A 394 33.37 5.28 20.65
C PRO A 394 32.93 5.74 22.05
N LEU A 395 31.91 6.62 22.14
CA LEU A 395 31.36 7.11 23.41
C LEU A 395 30.17 6.26 23.89
N SER A 396 29.61 5.44 23.00
CA SER A 396 28.37 4.70 23.24
C SER A 396 28.52 3.63 24.32
N GLY A 397 27.52 3.53 25.18
CA GLY A 397 27.50 2.66 26.35
C GLY A 397 28.31 3.18 27.54
N THR A 398 29.03 4.30 27.40
CA THR A 398 29.81 4.90 28.50
C THR A 398 29.33 6.31 28.88
N ASP A 399 28.86 7.07 27.89
CA ASP A 399 28.23 8.37 28.07
C ASP A 399 26.78 8.26 27.62
N LEU A 400 25.82 8.42 28.54
CA LEU A 400 24.40 8.25 28.25
C LEU A 400 23.87 9.29 27.25
N GLU A 401 24.35 10.54 27.32
CA GLU A 401 23.92 11.59 26.41
C GLU A 401 24.40 11.33 24.98
N ALA A 402 25.65 10.90 24.83
CA ALA A 402 26.19 10.47 23.54
C ALA A 402 25.50 9.20 23.03
N THR A 403 25.21 8.26 23.93
CA THR A 403 24.52 7.00 23.60
C THR A 403 23.13 7.27 23.03
N ARG A 404 22.32 8.11 23.68
CA ARG A 404 20.96 8.46 23.21
C ARG A 404 20.99 9.08 21.81
N ARG A 405 21.92 10.00 21.55
CA ARG A 405 22.08 10.63 20.21
C ARG A 405 22.55 9.64 19.16
N HIS A 406 23.51 8.79 19.53
CA HIS A 406 24.02 7.75 18.65
C HIS A 406 22.92 6.75 18.25
N THR A 407 22.18 6.20 19.21
CA THR A 407 21.15 5.19 18.96
C THR A 407 19.94 5.78 18.22
N THR A 408 19.58 7.04 18.48
CA THR A 408 18.55 7.75 17.70
C THR A 408 18.98 7.93 16.25
N THR A 409 20.25 8.32 16.03
CA THR A 409 20.78 8.48 14.67
C THR A 409 20.87 7.14 13.94
N LEU A 410 21.22 6.05 14.63
CA LEU A 410 21.17 4.69 14.08
C LEU A 410 19.74 4.29 13.66
N GLY A 411 18.75 4.51 14.52
CA GLY A 411 17.33 4.31 14.18
C GLY A 411 16.91 5.11 12.95
N PHE A 412 17.29 6.39 12.91
CA PHE A 412 17.08 7.27 11.75
C PHE A 412 17.79 6.78 10.47
N LEU A 413 18.83 5.96 10.55
CA LEU A 413 19.48 5.39 9.36
C LEU A 413 18.99 3.97 9.01
N GLY A 414 17.98 3.46 9.72
CA GLY A 414 17.42 2.12 9.48
C GLY A 414 18.15 0.99 10.21
N TYR A 415 18.86 1.32 11.30
CA TYR A 415 19.55 0.37 12.18
C TYR A 415 18.99 0.37 13.63
N PRO A 416 17.65 0.31 13.83
CA PRO A 416 17.08 0.36 15.17
C PRO A 416 17.54 -0.81 16.05
N GLY A 417 17.71 -2.01 15.49
CA GLY A 417 18.20 -3.18 16.22
C GLY A 417 19.61 -3.01 16.79
N VAL A 418 20.51 -2.37 16.05
CA VAL A 418 21.88 -2.06 16.52
C VAL A 418 21.83 -1.04 17.67
N GLY A 419 20.98 -0.02 17.52
CA GLY A 419 20.75 0.97 18.59
C GLY A 419 20.16 0.34 19.85
N ALA A 420 19.17 -0.54 19.67
CA ALA A 420 18.52 -1.29 20.74
C ALA A 420 19.52 -2.19 21.48
N ASP A 421 20.39 -2.92 20.77
CA ASP A 421 21.43 -3.76 21.37
C ASP A 421 22.41 -2.96 22.24
N ILE A 422 22.85 -1.79 21.75
CA ILE A 422 23.74 -0.89 22.48
C ILE A 422 23.07 -0.39 23.77
N TYR A 423 21.83 0.10 23.66
CA TYR A 423 21.11 0.68 24.79
C TYR A 423 20.67 -0.38 25.81
N TRP A 424 20.26 -1.56 25.31
CA TRP A 424 19.95 -2.74 26.12
C TRP A 424 21.14 -3.13 26.97
N LYS A 425 22.33 -3.26 26.35
CA LYS A 425 23.54 -3.59 27.09
C LYS A 425 23.82 -2.56 28.20
N ALA A 426 23.74 -1.27 27.89
CA ALA A 426 24.03 -0.20 28.85
C ALA A 426 23.06 -0.17 30.05
N VAL A 427 21.76 -0.32 29.81
CA VAL A 427 20.72 -0.16 30.84
C VAL A 427 20.36 -1.48 31.52
N ALA A 428 20.29 -2.57 30.76
CA ALA A 428 19.75 -3.85 31.22
C ALA A 428 20.79 -4.94 31.52
N GLU A 429 21.97 -4.91 30.89
CA GLU A 429 23.02 -5.91 31.18
C GLU A 429 24.08 -5.37 32.14
N ASP A 430 24.66 -4.21 31.80
CA ASP A 430 25.71 -3.56 32.59
C ASP A 430 25.12 -2.67 33.72
N GLY A 431 23.82 -2.34 33.63
CA GLY A 431 23.07 -1.53 34.59
C GLY A 431 21.95 -2.29 35.33
N ASP A 432 21.17 -1.54 36.12
CA ASP A 432 19.96 -2.03 36.77
C ASP A 432 18.72 -1.28 36.22
N PRO A 433 17.87 -1.93 35.41
CA PRO A 433 16.65 -1.33 34.88
C PRO A 433 15.71 -0.76 35.95
N ALA A 434 15.65 -1.36 37.14
CA ALA A 434 14.77 -0.89 38.21
C ALA A 434 15.24 0.45 38.82
N ALA A 435 16.50 0.81 38.61
CA ALA A 435 17.11 2.06 39.07
C ALA A 435 17.32 3.08 37.94
N ALA A 436 17.00 2.73 36.69
CA ALA A 436 17.13 3.61 35.54
C ALA A 436 16.06 4.73 35.55
N GLY A 437 16.38 5.87 34.94
CA GLY A 437 15.43 6.98 34.81
C GLY A 437 14.25 6.61 33.91
N GLU A 438 13.08 7.18 34.18
CA GLU A 438 11.85 6.90 33.42
C GLU A 438 12.01 7.19 31.92
N GLU A 439 12.72 8.27 31.56
CA GLU A 439 13.02 8.59 30.16
C GLU A 439 13.88 7.52 29.47
N ASP A 440 14.90 6.99 30.17
CA ASP A 440 15.80 5.98 29.59
C ASP A 440 15.08 4.66 29.39
N LEU A 441 14.19 4.29 30.32
CA LEU A 441 13.34 3.12 30.20
C LEU A 441 12.32 3.27 29.07
N ALA A 442 11.68 4.43 28.95
CA ALA A 442 10.77 4.71 27.85
C ALA A 442 11.48 4.66 26.50
N TYR A 443 12.66 5.26 26.41
CA TYR A 443 13.47 5.25 25.21
C TYR A 443 13.95 3.84 24.82
N LEU A 444 14.48 3.06 25.77
CA LEU A 444 14.84 1.66 25.53
C LEU A 444 13.63 0.84 25.06
N THR A 445 12.49 1.01 25.71
CA THR A 445 11.25 0.31 25.34
C THR A 445 10.85 0.63 23.90
N GLY A 446 10.90 1.91 23.50
CA GLY A 446 10.64 2.34 22.13
C GLY A 446 11.61 1.71 21.12
N LEU A 447 12.91 1.74 21.39
CA LEU A 447 13.92 1.13 20.52
C LEU A 447 13.70 -0.39 20.34
N LEU A 448 13.38 -1.11 21.42
CA LEU A 448 13.12 -2.55 21.36
C LEU A 448 11.86 -2.86 20.53
N ILE A 449 10.80 -2.06 20.67
CA ILE A 449 9.56 -2.21 19.90
C ILE A 449 9.81 -1.94 18.40
N GLU A 450 10.52 -0.85 18.07
CA GLU A 450 10.92 -0.50 16.71
C GLU A 450 11.81 -1.57 16.07
N ALA A 451 12.69 -2.19 16.87
CA ALA A 451 13.56 -3.28 16.44
C ALA A 451 12.87 -4.66 16.39
N HIS A 452 11.57 -4.75 16.70
CA HIS A 452 10.83 -6.01 16.80
C HIS A 452 11.44 -7.02 17.79
N GLN A 453 12.06 -6.54 18.88
CA GLN A 453 12.64 -7.35 19.94
C GLN A 453 11.65 -7.53 21.10
N ASP A 454 10.44 -8.02 20.78
CA ASP A 454 9.30 -8.12 21.71
C ASP A 454 9.66 -8.91 22.98
N GLU A 455 10.39 -10.03 22.85
CA GLU A 455 10.86 -10.85 23.98
C GLU A 455 11.74 -10.07 24.97
N ARG A 456 12.54 -9.12 24.47
CA ARG A 456 13.37 -8.27 25.33
C ARG A 456 12.53 -7.20 26.04
N VAL A 457 11.44 -6.74 25.44
CA VAL A 457 10.49 -5.85 26.14
C VAL A 457 9.82 -6.60 27.28
N GLU A 458 9.38 -7.83 27.06
CA GLU A 458 8.80 -8.69 28.10
C GLU A 458 9.82 -8.98 29.21
N SER A 459 11.05 -9.34 28.84
CA SER A 459 12.15 -9.53 29.80
C SER A 459 12.51 -8.25 30.55
N LEU A 460 12.40 -7.08 29.93
CA LEU A 460 12.60 -5.78 30.57
C LEU A 460 11.50 -5.57 31.61
N ALA A 461 10.24 -5.66 31.20
CA ALA A 461 9.07 -5.44 32.04
C ALA A 461 9.10 -6.29 33.31
N ALA A 462 9.47 -7.58 33.20
CA ALA A 462 9.61 -8.49 34.34
C ALA A 462 10.64 -8.05 35.40
N ARG A 463 11.52 -7.09 35.07
CA ARG A 463 12.55 -6.54 35.96
C ARG A 463 12.23 -5.12 36.44
N LEU A 464 11.13 -4.51 35.98
CA LEU A 464 10.75 -3.15 36.32
C LEU A 464 9.78 -3.12 37.53
N PRO A 465 9.67 -1.98 38.23
CA PRO A 465 8.57 -1.71 39.16
C PRO A 465 7.21 -1.83 38.47
N GLU A 466 6.15 -2.18 39.23
CA GLU A 466 4.82 -2.53 38.70
C GLU A 466 4.29 -1.52 37.67
N THR A 467 4.30 -0.23 37.98
CA THR A 467 3.84 0.83 37.08
C THR A 467 4.59 0.85 35.74
N ALA A 468 5.93 0.77 35.79
CA ALA A 468 6.79 0.82 34.61
C ALA A 468 6.75 -0.47 33.79
N SER A 469 6.58 -1.63 34.46
CA SER A 469 6.34 -2.92 33.83
C SER A 469 5.08 -2.90 32.98
N HIS A 470 3.95 -2.51 33.58
CA HIS A 470 2.66 -2.42 32.90
C HIS A 470 2.68 -1.40 31.76
N LEU A 471 3.35 -0.25 31.93
CA LEU A 471 3.55 0.72 30.84
C LEU A 471 4.35 0.15 29.67
N ALA A 472 5.43 -0.59 29.93
CA ALA A 472 6.25 -1.19 28.87
C ALA A 472 5.44 -2.22 28.06
N LEU A 473 4.67 -3.08 28.73
CA LEU A 473 3.79 -4.06 28.08
C LEU A 473 2.65 -3.38 27.32
N ALA A 474 2.01 -2.36 27.89
CA ALA A 474 0.96 -1.60 27.20
C ALA A 474 1.48 -0.96 25.89
N ARG A 475 2.69 -0.39 25.90
CA ARG A 475 3.33 0.15 24.68
C ARG A 475 3.59 -0.95 23.65
N LEU A 476 4.09 -2.11 24.07
CA LEU A 476 4.33 -3.25 23.20
C LEU A 476 3.03 -3.72 22.54
N HIS A 477 1.99 -3.97 23.34
CA HIS A 477 0.69 -4.43 22.83
C HIS A 477 0.08 -3.41 21.88
N ARG A 478 0.18 -2.10 22.19
CA ARG A 478 -0.29 -1.03 21.31
C ARG A 478 0.42 -1.07 19.96
N ALA A 479 1.73 -1.20 19.95
CA ALA A 479 2.53 -1.26 18.72
C ALA A 479 2.29 -2.51 17.88
N ARG A 480 1.56 -3.49 18.43
CA ARG A 480 1.17 -4.75 17.79
C ARG A 480 -0.34 -4.84 17.61
N GLU A 481 -1.06 -3.72 17.80
CA GLU A 481 -2.51 -3.61 17.66
C GLU A 481 -3.31 -4.63 18.49
N ARG A 482 -2.73 -5.08 19.61
CA ARG A 482 -3.35 -5.96 20.60
C ARG A 482 -4.12 -5.12 21.61
N TRP A 483 -5.29 -4.62 21.19
CA TRP A 483 -6.01 -3.57 21.91
C TRP A 483 -6.56 -4.03 23.27
N GLU A 484 -7.04 -5.27 23.40
CA GLU A 484 -7.48 -5.81 24.68
C GLU A 484 -6.34 -5.88 25.71
N GLU A 485 -5.18 -6.42 25.32
CA GLU A 485 -4.00 -6.48 26.19
C GLU A 485 -3.45 -5.08 26.51
N THR A 486 -3.46 -4.17 25.53
CA THR A 486 -3.08 -2.77 25.75
C THR A 486 -3.95 -2.12 26.83
N ALA A 487 -5.27 -2.31 26.75
CA ALA A 487 -6.21 -1.75 27.71
C ALA A 487 -6.00 -2.34 29.11
N ALA A 488 -5.80 -3.66 29.22
CA ALA A 488 -5.59 -4.33 30.49
C ALA A 488 -4.30 -3.88 31.20
N GLU A 489 -3.18 -3.83 30.47
CA GLU A 489 -1.89 -3.39 31.01
C GLU A 489 -1.92 -1.90 31.37
N ALA A 490 -2.51 -1.04 30.52
CA ALA A 490 -2.60 0.39 30.79
C ALA A 490 -3.52 0.71 31.99
N GLU A 491 -4.61 -0.04 32.19
CA GLU A 491 -5.47 0.06 33.36
C GLU A 491 -4.70 -0.27 34.65
N LEU A 492 -3.92 -1.36 34.64
CA LEU A 492 -3.06 -1.74 35.76
C LEU A 492 -1.97 -0.70 36.02
N ALA A 493 -1.39 -0.10 34.98
CA ALA A 493 -0.45 1.00 35.13
C ALA A 493 -1.09 2.20 35.85
N VAL A 494 -2.30 2.62 35.46
CA VAL A 494 -3.04 3.70 36.14
C VAL A 494 -3.36 3.35 37.59
N ALA A 495 -3.81 2.11 37.85
CA ALA A 495 -4.12 1.64 39.20
C ALA A 495 -2.88 1.66 40.14
N ASN A 496 -1.69 1.48 39.57
CA ASN A 496 -0.41 1.54 40.27
C ASN A 496 0.25 2.93 40.19
N GLY A 497 -0.52 4.00 39.97
CA GLY A 497 -0.02 5.38 40.01
C GLY A 497 0.59 5.88 38.70
N GLY A 498 0.34 5.22 37.58
CA GLY A 498 0.68 5.69 36.24
C GLY A 498 -0.02 7.01 35.91
N GLY A 499 0.75 7.94 35.35
CA GLY A 499 0.29 9.30 35.05
C GLY A 499 -0.43 9.45 33.71
N LEU A 500 -0.22 10.59 33.05
CA LEU A 500 -0.84 11.00 31.80
C LEU A 500 -0.74 9.94 30.69
N GLU A 501 0.46 9.38 30.49
CA GLU A 501 0.70 8.40 29.42
C GLU A 501 -0.12 7.12 29.59
N ALA A 502 -0.19 6.57 30.81
CA ALA A 502 -0.96 5.35 31.08
C ALA A 502 -2.45 5.56 30.74
N ARG A 503 -3.00 6.72 31.09
CA ARG A 503 -4.39 7.09 30.75
C ARG A 503 -4.60 7.25 29.25
N ARG A 504 -3.65 7.85 28.53
CA ARG A 504 -3.71 7.99 27.06
C ARG A 504 -3.69 6.63 26.36
N LEU A 505 -2.82 5.71 26.80
CA LEU A 505 -2.77 4.35 26.28
C LEU A 505 -4.08 3.60 26.57
N TRP A 506 -4.58 3.69 27.79
CA TRP A 506 -5.83 3.03 28.19
C TRP A 506 -7.04 3.55 27.42
N SER A 507 -7.22 4.87 27.38
CA SER A 507 -8.31 5.53 26.65
C SER A 507 -8.26 5.19 25.16
N GLY A 508 -7.08 5.31 24.53
CA GLY A 508 -6.92 4.99 23.10
C GLY A 508 -7.22 3.53 22.78
N ALA A 509 -6.78 2.58 23.61
CA ALA A 509 -7.09 1.16 23.40
C ALA A 509 -8.59 0.86 23.56
N VAL A 510 -9.22 1.43 24.58
CA VAL A 510 -10.68 1.28 24.81
C VAL A 510 -11.50 1.90 23.67
N GLN A 511 -11.02 3.01 23.09
CA GLN A 511 -11.62 3.62 21.91
C GLN A 511 -11.54 2.69 20.68
N GLN A 512 -10.38 2.05 20.43
CA GLN A 512 -10.21 1.09 19.35
C GLN A 512 -11.12 -0.14 19.50
N LEU A 513 -11.44 -0.52 20.75
CA LEU A 513 -12.42 -1.57 21.07
C LEU A 513 -13.89 -1.11 20.93
N GLY A 514 -14.13 0.14 20.53
CA GLY A 514 -15.46 0.69 20.25
C GLY A 514 -16.18 1.31 21.44
N ASP A 515 -15.57 1.38 22.63
CA ASP A 515 -16.19 1.95 23.83
C ASP A 515 -15.78 3.42 24.06
N ASN A 516 -16.33 4.30 23.23
CA ASN A 516 -16.08 5.75 23.32
C ASN A 516 -16.51 6.36 24.68
N ALA A 517 -17.53 5.80 25.33
CA ALA A 517 -18.01 6.31 26.62
C ALA A 517 -16.96 6.09 27.71
N LYS A 518 -16.48 4.84 27.87
CA LYS A 518 -15.42 4.52 28.82
C LYS A 518 -14.11 5.23 28.47
N ALA A 519 -13.76 5.30 27.18
CA ALA A 519 -12.55 5.97 26.72
C ALA A 519 -12.53 7.47 27.11
N ALA A 520 -13.67 8.17 26.99
CA ALA A 520 -13.81 9.54 27.47
C ALA A 520 -13.71 9.64 28.99
N GLU A 521 -14.38 8.75 29.74
CA GLU A 521 -14.32 8.72 31.21
C GLU A 521 -12.90 8.58 31.76
N ILE A 522 -12.04 7.82 31.09
CA ILE A 522 -10.64 7.62 31.49
C ILE A 522 -9.84 8.93 31.47
N LEU A 523 -10.12 9.82 30.49
CA LEU A 523 -9.42 11.10 30.32
C LEU A 523 -10.08 12.26 31.07
N LYS A 524 -11.38 12.20 31.37
CA LYS A 524 -12.12 13.28 32.09
C LYS A 524 -11.36 13.82 33.33
N PRO A 525 -10.76 13.00 34.22
CA PRO A 525 -10.02 13.51 35.37
C PRO A 525 -8.82 14.42 35.02
N LEU A 526 -8.23 14.26 33.83
CA LEU A 526 -7.12 15.11 33.38
C LEU A 526 -7.59 16.53 33.06
N LEU A 527 -8.83 16.67 32.55
CA LEU A 527 -9.44 17.97 32.26
C LEU A 527 -9.75 18.71 33.57
N GLU A 528 -10.20 18.00 34.60
CA GLU A 528 -10.54 18.57 35.91
C GLU A 528 -9.31 19.03 36.71
N THR A 529 -8.19 18.32 36.57
CA THR A 529 -6.92 18.62 37.25
C THR A 529 -6.08 19.68 36.51
N GLY A 530 -6.40 19.97 35.24
CA GLY A 530 -5.62 20.88 34.39
C GLY A 530 -4.31 20.27 33.88
N GLU A 531 -4.14 18.95 34.01
CA GLU A 531 -3.00 18.20 33.48
C GLU A 531 -3.20 17.80 32.00
N ALA A 532 -4.42 17.95 31.48
CA ALA A 532 -4.73 17.69 30.08
C ALA A 532 -4.08 18.71 29.13
N GLU A 533 -3.49 18.21 28.06
CA GLU A 533 -3.07 19.04 26.92
C GLU A 533 -4.27 19.27 25.98
N GLU A 534 -4.16 20.26 25.09
CA GLU A 534 -5.23 20.58 24.12
C GLU A 534 -5.68 19.36 23.31
N GLU A 535 -4.76 18.48 22.92
CA GLU A 535 -5.08 17.23 22.21
C GLU A 535 -5.98 16.30 23.03
N ASP A 536 -5.76 16.20 24.36
CA ASP A 536 -6.59 15.36 25.23
C ASP A 536 -8.02 15.91 25.31
N VAL A 537 -8.16 17.23 25.36
CA VAL A 537 -9.48 17.90 25.38
C VAL A 537 -10.24 17.62 24.08
N TRP A 538 -9.56 17.72 22.92
CA TRP A 538 -10.17 17.37 21.64
C TRP A 538 -10.57 15.90 21.54
N ARG A 539 -9.74 14.98 22.04
CA ARG A 539 -10.10 13.54 22.10
C ARG A 539 -11.35 13.31 22.94
N VAL A 540 -11.46 13.96 24.10
CA VAL A 540 -12.68 13.90 24.93
C VAL A 540 -13.89 14.45 24.17
N ILE A 541 -13.77 15.57 23.47
CA ILE A 541 -14.84 16.13 22.64
C ILE A 541 -15.32 15.12 21.59
N VAL A 542 -14.40 14.51 20.84
CA VAL A 542 -14.73 13.53 19.78
C VAL A 542 -15.43 12.31 20.36
N MET A 543 -14.84 11.69 21.40
CA MET A 543 -15.41 10.49 22.03
C MET A 543 -16.76 10.76 22.68
N SER A 544 -16.91 11.87 23.40
CA SER A 544 -18.19 12.26 24.01
C SER A 544 -19.24 12.62 22.96
N THR A 545 -18.85 13.19 21.82
CA THR A 545 -19.76 13.42 20.69
C THR A 545 -20.29 12.10 20.14
N ALA A 546 -19.42 11.09 19.96
CA ALA A 546 -19.80 9.77 19.45
C ALA A 546 -20.81 9.01 20.33
N VAL A 547 -20.92 9.36 21.62
CA VAL A 547 -21.90 8.77 22.56
C VAL A 547 -22.96 9.78 23.00
N GLU A 548 -23.05 10.93 22.34
CA GLU A 548 -24.01 12.00 22.63
C GLU A 548 -23.96 12.56 24.07
N ASP A 549 -22.79 12.54 24.73
CA ASP A 549 -22.55 13.19 26.02
C ASP A 549 -22.27 14.70 25.84
N TRP A 550 -23.32 15.42 25.42
CA TRP A 550 -23.26 16.84 25.09
C TRP A 550 -22.86 17.74 26.27
N ALA A 551 -23.10 17.30 27.50
CA ALA A 551 -22.67 18.02 28.70
C ALA A 551 -21.14 18.04 28.80
N THR A 552 -20.48 16.90 28.59
CA THR A 552 -19.02 16.82 28.54
C THR A 552 -18.47 17.61 27.35
N VAL A 553 -19.09 17.52 26.17
CA VAL A 553 -18.65 18.26 24.98
C VAL A 553 -18.62 19.77 25.25
N ARG A 554 -19.69 20.33 25.84
CA ARG A 554 -19.76 21.76 26.17
C ARG A 554 -18.75 22.16 27.25
N ALA A 555 -18.55 21.32 28.27
CA ALA A 555 -17.57 21.58 29.33
C ALA A 555 -16.13 21.61 28.77
N ALA A 556 -15.78 20.62 27.94
CA ALA A 556 -14.48 20.54 27.28
C ALA A 556 -14.25 21.70 26.29
N ALA A 557 -15.25 22.03 25.47
CA ALA A 557 -15.18 23.16 24.54
C ALA A 557 -15.03 24.52 25.25
N THR A 558 -15.69 24.69 26.40
CA THR A 558 -15.49 25.87 27.26
C THR A 558 -14.04 25.96 27.74
N GLY A 559 -13.42 24.83 28.07
CA GLY A 559 -12.00 24.75 28.43
C GLY A 559 -11.06 25.22 27.31
N LEU A 560 -11.46 25.01 26.04
CA LEU A 560 -10.75 25.52 24.85
C LEU A 560 -11.11 26.98 24.49
N GLY A 561 -11.97 27.63 25.27
CA GLY A 561 -12.45 28.99 24.97
C GLY A 561 -13.35 29.06 23.74
N MET A 562 -13.94 27.94 23.31
CA MET A 562 -14.81 27.89 22.15
C MET A 562 -16.20 28.44 22.49
N PRO A 563 -16.72 29.43 21.74
CA PRO A 563 -18.07 29.95 21.95
C PRO A 563 -19.09 28.95 21.39
N ILE A 564 -19.89 28.35 22.27
CA ILE A 564 -21.01 27.46 21.90
C ILE A 564 -22.27 27.97 22.58
N GLU A 565 -23.39 27.98 21.85
CA GLU A 565 -24.67 28.44 22.38
C GLU A 565 -25.12 27.59 23.58
N PRO A 566 -25.56 28.18 24.71
CA PRO A 566 -26.00 27.42 25.87
C PRO A 566 -27.29 26.63 25.58
N GLY A 567 -27.35 25.37 26.02
CA GLY A 567 -28.52 24.52 25.82
C GLY A 567 -28.32 23.08 26.30
N GLU A 568 -29.38 22.27 26.15
CA GLU A 568 -29.36 20.82 26.39
C GLU A 568 -29.43 20.08 25.05
N GLY A 569 -28.76 18.92 24.93
CA GLY A 569 -28.76 18.11 23.71
C GLY A 569 -27.71 18.54 22.65
N PRO A 570 -27.85 18.03 21.41
CA PRO A 570 -26.89 18.23 20.32
C PRO A 570 -26.53 19.69 20.08
N ILE A 571 -25.28 19.92 19.70
CA ILE A 571 -24.81 21.22 19.22
C ILE A 571 -25.10 21.26 17.72
N GLU A 572 -25.94 22.21 17.30
CA GLU A 572 -26.40 22.37 15.93
C GLU A 572 -26.24 23.83 15.51
N GLU A 573 -25.01 24.18 15.14
CA GLU A 573 -24.61 25.53 14.73
C GLU A 573 -23.99 25.46 13.34
N GLU A 574 -24.36 26.36 12.41
CA GLU A 574 -23.74 26.38 11.09
C GLU A 574 -22.38 27.09 11.14
N TRP A 575 -21.29 26.34 11.01
CA TRP A 575 -19.93 26.89 11.06
C TRP A 575 -19.40 27.17 9.66
N HIS A 576 -18.83 26.15 9.00
CA HIS A 576 -18.25 26.31 7.66
C HIS A 576 -18.34 24.99 6.87
N LEU A 577 -18.18 25.10 5.55
CA LEU A 577 -18.08 23.96 4.63
C LEU A 577 -16.77 23.21 4.90
N VAL A 578 -16.81 21.88 4.83
CA VAL A 578 -15.69 20.97 5.02
C VAL A 578 -15.75 19.81 4.04
N ARG A 579 -14.61 19.14 3.83
CA ARG A 579 -14.55 17.81 3.22
C ARG A 579 -14.44 16.80 4.34
N VAL A 580 -15.27 15.75 4.33
CA VAL A 580 -15.16 14.64 5.26
C VAL A 580 -14.68 13.43 4.49
N ILE A 581 -13.58 12.85 4.95
CA ILE A 581 -13.01 11.63 4.38
C ILE A 581 -13.67 10.44 5.08
N LEU A 582 -14.44 9.66 4.31
CA LEU A 582 -15.21 8.52 4.81
C LEU A 582 -14.80 7.25 4.06
N PRO A 583 -14.83 6.07 4.72
CA PRO A 583 -14.57 4.80 4.06
C PRO A 583 -15.62 4.52 2.97
N ALA A 584 -15.25 3.82 1.92
CA ALA A 584 -16.18 3.30 0.92
C ALA A 584 -16.26 1.75 1.01
N PRO A 585 -17.35 1.13 0.51
CA PRO A 585 -17.52 -0.33 0.57
C PRO A 585 -16.41 -1.14 -0.12
N ASP A 586 -15.68 -0.52 -1.05
CA ASP A 586 -14.55 -1.09 -1.77
C ASP A 586 -13.21 -0.98 -1.00
N GLY A 587 -13.25 -0.46 0.22
CA GLY A 587 -12.07 -0.21 1.07
C GLY A 587 -11.31 1.07 0.73
N SER A 588 -11.73 1.84 -0.27
CA SER A 588 -11.16 3.16 -0.56
C SER A 588 -11.66 4.22 0.41
N GLN A 589 -11.06 5.42 0.36
CA GLN A 589 -11.53 6.60 1.08
C GLN A 589 -12.19 7.54 0.08
N ARG A 590 -13.33 8.12 0.45
CA ARG A 590 -14.09 9.06 -0.37
C ARG A 590 -14.19 10.41 0.31
N GLU A 591 -13.96 11.46 -0.45
CA GLU A 591 -14.18 12.83 0.02
C GLU A 591 -15.65 13.20 -0.19
N VAL A 592 -16.30 13.64 0.88
CA VAL A 592 -17.69 14.06 0.87
C VAL A 592 -17.81 15.49 1.39
N LEU A 593 -18.42 16.38 0.63
CA LEU A 593 -18.71 17.72 1.10
C LEU A 593 -19.76 17.69 2.22
N ALA A 594 -19.50 18.43 3.28
CA ALA A 594 -20.34 18.51 4.47
C ALA A 594 -20.30 19.92 5.08
N VAL A 595 -21.30 20.25 5.89
CA VAL A 595 -21.31 21.45 6.72
C VAL A 595 -20.95 21.06 8.14
N ARG A 596 -19.92 21.67 8.72
CA ARG A 596 -19.58 21.45 10.13
C ARG A 596 -20.69 22.05 11.01
N THR A 597 -21.27 21.22 11.88
CA THR A 597 -22.42 21.61 12.73
C THR A 597 -22.04 21.84 14.20
N GLY A 598 -20.77 21.60 14.55
CA GLY A 598 -20.27 21.75 15.91
C GLY A 598 -18.80 21.39 16.04
N PRO A 599 -18.28 21.24 17.28
CA PRO A 599 -16.87 20.98 17.53
C PRO A 599 -16.32 19.71 16.84
N ALA A 600 -17.10 18.64 16.81
CA ALA A 600 -16.70 17.36 16.21
C ALA A 600 -17.83 16.73 15.38
N THR A 601 -18.79 17.52 14.89
CA THR A 601 -19.91 17.05 14.08
C THR A 601 -19.93 17.73 12.72
N ALA A 602 -20.28 16.97 11.68
CA ALA A 602 -20.55 17.48 10.36
C ALA A 602 -21.79 16.81 9.75
N ARG A 603 -22.55 17.56 8.96
CA ARG A 603 -23.71 17.06 8.22
C ARG A 603 -23.37 16.96 6.74
N LEU A 604 -23.48 15.77 6.17
CA LEU A 604 -23.16 15.53 4.75
C LEU A 604 -24.11 16.34 3.86
N ALA A 605 -23.53 17.07 2.92
CA ALA A 605 -24.28 18.01 2.07
C ALA A 605 -24.70 17.40 0.72
N ILE A 606 -23.99 16.36 0.27
CA ILE A 606 -24.12 15.78 -1.07
C ILE A 606 -24.65 14.34 -1.01
N PRO A 607 -25.66 14.00 -1.83
CA PRO A 607 -26.15 12.64 -1.94
C PRO A 607 -25.08 11.68 -2.42
N GLN A 608 -25.10 10.47 -1.89
CA GLN A 608 -24.16 9.44 -2.27
C GLN A 608 -24.81 8.41 -3.21
N PRO A 609 -23.99 7.73 -4.03
CA PRO A 609 -24.45 6.61 -4.83
C PRO A 609 -25.06 5.48 -3.99
N ARG A 610 -25.90 4.67 -4.63
CA ARG A 610 -26.46 3.46 -4.02
C ARG A 610 -25.35 2.51 -3.57
N GLY A 611 -25.52 1.93 -2.39
CA GLY A 611 -24.55 0.99 -1.79
C GLY A 611 -23.58 1.64 -0.80
N MET A 612 -23.58 2.97 -0.69
CA MET A 612 -22.84 3.67 0.35
C MET A 612 -23.57 3.59 1.69
N GLU A 613 -22.82 3.50 2.79
CA GLU A 613 -23.37 3.44 4.16
C GLU A 613 -23.75 4.82 4.73
N TYR A 614 -23.58 5.88 3.93
CA TYR A 614 -23.88 7.25 4.29
C TYR A 614 -24.47 8.02 3.10
N ASN A 615 -25.24 9.05 3.38
CA ASN A 615 -25.95 9.87 2.41
C ASN A 615 -26.10 11.35 2.85
N ALA A 616 -26.64 12.19 1.98
CA ALA A 616 -26.98 13.56 2.32
C ALA A 616 -27.86 13.65 3.57
N GLY A 617 -27.56 14.62 4.43
CA GLY A 617 -28.25 14.86 5.69
C GLY A 617 -27.75 14.02 6.85
N ASP A 618 -26.94 12.99 6.62
CA ASP A 618 -26.31 12.21 7.68
C ASP A 618 -25.40 13.09 8.53
N VAL A 619 -25.46 12.90 9.85
CA VAL A 619 -24.59 13.56 10.81
C VAL A 619 -23.51 12.57 11.21
N VAL A 620 -22.27 12.96 10.97
CA VAL A 620 -21.08 12.17 11.27
C VAL A 620 -20.25 12.86 12.35
N VAL A 621 -19.54 12.06 13.13
CA VAL A 621 -18.47 12.55 14.01
C VAL A 621 -17.20 12.69 13.18
N ILE A 622 -16.48 13.80 13.35
CA ILE A 622 -15.21 14.08 12.68
C ILE A 622 -14.08 14.26 13.70
N ASP A 623 -12.85 13.89 13.32
CA ASP A 623 -11.64 14.34 14.00
C ASP A 623 -11.36 15.79 13.57
N PRO A 624 -11.39 16.78 14.47
CA PRO A 624 -11.22 18.19 14.13
C PRO A 624 -9.77 18.58 13.81
N ARG A 625 -8.86 17.62 13.63
CA ARG A 625 -7.52 17.83 13.07
C ARG A 625 -7.56 17.85 11.53
N PRO A 626 -7.17 18.95 10.87
CA PRO A 626 -7.08 18.99 9.41
C PRO A 626 -6.13 17.92 8.87
N LEU A 627 -6.54 17.23 7.80
CA LEU A 627 -5.69 16.25 7.11
C LEU A 627 -4.69 16.92 6.16
N GLU A 628 -5.00 18.13 5.72
CA GLU A 628 -4.15 18.95 4.86
C GLU A 628 -3.82 20.27 5.57
N PRO A 629 -2.58 20.79 5.43
CA PRO A 629 -2.24 22.09 5.97
C PRO A 629 -3.05 23.18 5.26
N ILE A 630 -3.49 24.18 6.02
CA ILE A 630 -4.20 25.34 5.45
C ILE A 630 -3.20 26.13 4.58
N PRO A 631 -3.50 26.40 3.29
CA PRO A 631 -2.61 27.17 2.42
C PRO A 631 -2.25 28.53 3.01
N GLU A 632 -1.06 29.05 2.71
CA GLU A 632 -0.62 30.37 3.20
C GLU A 632 -1.10 31.52 2.31
N GLY A 633 -1.27 31.28 1.00
CA GLY A 633 -1.70 32.27 0.02
C GLY A 633 -3.19 32.60 0.12
N GLU A 634 -3.54 33.89 0.02
CA GLU A 634 -4.95 34.33 0.09
C GLU A 634 -5.82 33.77 -1.04
N GLU A 635 -5.28 33.65 -2.26
CA GLU A 635 -6.00 33.13 -3.44
C GLU A 635 -6.29 31.62 -3.33
N GLU A 636 -5.34 30.84 -2.82
CA GLU A 636 -5.53 29.40 -2.56
C GLU A 636 -6.51 29.17 -1.40
N ARG A 637 -6.52 30.07 -0.40
CA ARG A 637 -7.46 29.99 0.74
C ARG A 637 -8.92 30.20 0.34
N GLU A 638 -9.21 31.02 -0.66
CA GLU A 638 -10.60 31.29 -1.06
C GLU A 638 -11.34 30.05 -1.58
N SER A 639 -10.62 29.09 -2.16
CA SER A 639 -11.17 27.83 -2.68
C SER A 639 -10.88 26.61 -1.81
N PHE A 640 -10.11 26.77 -0.72
CA PHE A 640 -9.71 25.67 0.14
C PHE A 640 -10.84 25.22 1.07
N VAL A 641 -11.28 23.97 0.91
CA VAL A 641 -12.24 23.32 1.81
C VAL A 641 -11.49 22.31 2.68
N ILE A 642 -11.45 22.58 3.98
CA ILE A 642 -10.63 21.82 4.94
C ILE A 642 -11.09 20.35 5.01
N PRO A 643 -10.19 19.38 4.80
CA PRO A 643 -10.52 17.96 4.94
C PRO A 643 -10.33 17.48 6.38
N PHE A 644 -11.32 16.76 6.89
CA PHE A 644 -11.33 16.11 8.20
C PHE A 644 -11.61 14.61 8.04
N ALA A 645 -11.03 13.79 8.91
CA ALA A 645 -11.34 12.36 8.96
C ALA A 645 -12.71 12.13 9.61
N GLY A 646 -13.57 11.32 8.98
CA GLY A 646 -14.78 10.81 9.60
C GLY A 646 -14.46 9.69 10.59
N VAL A 647 -15.03 9.78 11.79
CA VAL A 647 -14.79 8.83 12.88
C VAL A 647 -15.90 7.77 12.93
N THR A 648 -17.16 8.21 12.96
CA THR A 648 -18.32 7.32 12.98
C THR A 648 -19.58 8.04 12.52
N MET A 649 -20.57 7.28 12.06
CA MET A 649 -21.93 7.78 11.89
C MET A 649 -22.51 8.12 13.27
N LEU A 650 -22.99 9.35 13.47
CA LEU A 650 -23.66 9.75 14.70
C LEU A 650 -25.16 9.50 14.58
N ARG A 651 -25.78 10.06 13.53
CA ARG A 651 -27.21 9.91 13.25
C ARG A 651 -27.46 9.90 11.75
N PRO A 652 -28.25 8.94 11.23
CA PRO A 652 -28.67 8.99 9.84
C PRO A 652 -29.64 10.15 9.62
N GLY A 653 -29.43 10.93 8.58
CA GLY A 653 -30.41 11.86 8.02
C GLY A 653 -31.55 11.11 7.34
N GLY A 654 -31.29 9.86 6.93
CA GLY A 654 -32.29 8.91 6.47
C GLY A 654 -32.87 9.20 5.09
N TYR A 655 -32.22 10.11 4.34
CA TYR A 655 -32.55 10.32 2.95
C TYR A 655 -32.13 9.13 2.09
N THR A 656 -32.97 8.76 1.14
CA THR A 656 -32.60 7.84 0.04
C THR A 656 -32.54 8.64 -1.24
N SER A 657 -31.45 8.51 -1.99
CA SER A 657 -31.20 9.27 -3.21
C SER A 657 -31.31 8.39 -4.45
N TRP A 658 -31.86 8.95 -5.51
CA TRP A 658 -32.10 8.28 -6.78
C TRP A 658 -31.48 9.09 -7.92
N PHE A 659 -30.68 8.41 -8.74
CA PHE A 659 -30.04 9.02 -9.90
C PHE A 659 -31.03 9.19 -11.04
N PHE A 660 -30.91 10.29 -11.77
CA PHE A 660 -31.59 10.50 -13.04
C PHE A 660 -30.62 11.05 -14.09
N ASP A 661 -30.86 10.71 -15.36
CA ASP A 661 -30.08 11.16 -16.51
C ASP A 661 -30.98 11.27 -17.76
N GLY A 662 -30.63 12.13 -18.72
CA GLY A 662 -31.31 12.23 -19.99
C GLY A 662 -31.04 13.54 -20.72
N ALA A 663 -31.84 13.82 -21.76
CA ALA A 663 -31.76 15.10 -22.45
C ALA A 663 -32.34 16.21 -21.57
N ALA A 664 -31.68 17.36 -21.56
CA ALA A 664 -32.15 18.53 -20.83
C ALA A 664 -33.50 19.00 -21.41
N PRO A 665 -34.51 19.25 -20.57
CA PRO A 665 -35.79 19.78 -21.01
C PRO A 665 -35.69 21.28 -21.31
N THR A 666 -36.79 21.91 -21.72
CA THR A 666 -36.87 23.37 -21.85
C THR A 666 -36.78 24.07 -20.48
N GLU A 667 -36.41 25.35 -20.46
CA GLU A 667 -36.30 26.13 -19.21
C GLU A 667 -37.62 26.17 -18.42
N ASP A 668 -38.76 26.26 -19.11
CA ASP A 668 -40.09 26.27 -18.48
C ASP A 668 -40.41 24.90 -17.84
N GLU A 669 -40.19 23.80 -18.56
CA GLU A 669 -40.35 22.43 -18.04
C GLU A 669 -39.43 22.16 -16.84
N TRP A 670 -38.18 22.63 -16.89
CA TRP A 670 -37.22 22.48 -15.79
C TRP A 670 -37.62 23.29 -14.55
N THR A 671 -38.17 24.49 -14.75
CA THR A 671 -38.64 25.35 -13.66
C THR A 671 -39.81 24.69 -12.94
N GLU A 672 -40.81 24.19 -13.69
CA GLU A 672 -41.96 23.48 -13.12
C GLU A 672 -41.52 22.22 -12.35
N PHE A 673 -40.60 21.43 -12.92
CA PHE A 673 -40.03 20.25 -12.26
C PHE A 673 -39.37 20.58 -10.92
N ASN A 674 -38.55 21.62 -10.87
CA ASN A 674 -37.91 22.08 -9.64
C ASN A 674 -38.91 22.52 -8.58
N GLU A 675 -39.95 23.28 -8.97
CA GLU A 675 -41.00 23.74 -8.05
C GLU A 675 -41.74 22.56 -7.42
N VAL A 676 -42.12 21.56 -8.22
CA VAL A 676 -42.84 20.37 -7.74
C VAL A 676 -42.05 19.58 -6.69
N LEU A 677 -40.75 19.38 -6.93
CA LEU A 677 -39.86 18.69 -5.99
C LEU A 677 -39.59 19.53 -4.73
N ALA A 678 -39.40 20.84 -4.88
CA ALA A 678 -39.17 21.75 -3.78
C ALA A 678 -40.38 21.85 -2.82
N GLU A 679 -41.61 21.94 -3.36
CA GLU A 679 -42.84 21.95 -2.55
C GLU A 679 -43.02 20.68 -1.71
N ARG A 680 -42.47 19.55 -2.17
CA ARG A 680 -42.48 18.26 -1.47
C ARG A 680 -41.31 18.09 -0.49
N GLY A 681 -40.38 19.04 -0.47
CA GLY A 681 -39.15 18.97 0.31
C GLY A 681 -38.23 17.84 -0.15
N TRP A 682 -38.21 17.56 -1.46
CA TRP A 682 -37.35 16.56 -2.09
C TRP A 682 -36.17 17.28 -2.75
N PRO A 683 -35.05 17.49 -2.02
CA PRO A 683 -33.92 18.22 -2.56
C PRO A 683 -33.33 17.47 -3.76
N MET A 684 -32.93 18.25 -4.77
CA MET A 684 -32.33 17.77 -6.00
C MET A 684 -30.97 18.44 -6.22
N TRP A 685 -29.99 17.65 -6.65
CA TRP A 685 -28.66 18.10 -7.02
C TRP A 685 -28.42 17.76 -8.48
N VAL A 686 -27.97 18.75 -9.25
CA VAL A 686 -27.73 18.65 -10.68
C VAL A 686 -26.24 18.87 -10.91
N TYR A 687 -25.60 17.96 -11.63
CA TYR A 687 -24.14 17.95 -11.81
C TYR A 687 -23.72 18.17 -13.25
N SER A 688 -24.64 18.04 -14.21
CA SER A 688 -24.41 18.36 -15.61
C SER A 688 -24.11 19.85 -15.81
N ASP A 689 -23.06 20.16 -16.56
CA ASP A 689 -22.72 21.51 -17.00
C ASP A 689 -23.21 21.77 -18.44
N GLU A 690 -22.91 22.95 -18.98
CA GLU A 690 -23.26 23.31 -20.36
C GLU A 690 -22.56 22.44 -21.42
N ASN A 691 -21.64 21.54 -21.06
CA ASN A 691 -20.91 20.66 -21.97
C ASN A 691 -21.45 19.23 -22.01
N TYR A 692 -22.27 18.83 -21.04
CA TYR A 692 -22.87 17.50 -21.02
C TYR A 692 -23.85 17.34 -22.19
N ARG A 693 -23.70 16.26 -22.97
CA ARG A 693 -24.51 15.97 -24.16
C ARG A 693 -24.96 14.52 -24.18
N VAL A 694 -26.17 14.29 -24.69
CA VAL A 694 -26.73 12.95 -24.91
C VAL A 694 -27.08 12.78 -26.38
N THR A 695 -27.16 11.53 -26.86
CA THR A 695 -27.35 11.25 -28.29
C THR A 695 -28.83 11.04 -28.60
N HIS A 696 -29.39 11.82 -29.53
CA HIS A 696 -30.76 11.64 -29.98
C HIS A 696 -30.89 10.28 -30.71
N PRO A 697 -31.81 9.38 -30.29
CA PRO A 697 -31.84 8.00 -30.80
C PRO A 697 -32.19 7.85 -32.29
N ALA A 698 -33.08 8.71 -32.81
CA ALA A 698 -33.49 8.66 -34.21
C ALA A 698 -32.56 9.41 -35.19
N SER A 699 -32.01 10.56 -34.79
CA SER A 699 -31.21 11.42 -35.68
C SER A 699 -29.70 11.30 -35.46
N GLY A 700 -29.25 10.78 -34.31
CA GLY A 700 -27.84 10.78 -33.90
C GLY A 700 -27.30 12.16 -33.51
N GLU A 701 -28.16 13.18 -33.43
CA GLU A 701 -27.82 14.54 -33.03
C GLU A 701 -27.41 14.61 -31.55
N GLN A 702 -26.45 15.46 -31.20
CA GLN A 702 -26.05 15.70 -29.81
C GLN A 702 -26.96 16.76 -29.19
N LEU A 703 -27.74 16.37 -28.18
CA LEU A 703 -28.61 17.25 -27.42
C LEU A 703 -27.93 17.67 -26.10
N PRO A 704 -28.21 18.86 -25.56
CA PRO A 704 -27.87 19.17 -24.16
C PRO A 704 -28.42 18.09 -23.23
N GLY A 705 -27.59 17.59 -22.31
CA GLY A 705 -27.97 16.57 -21.34
C GLY A 705 -28.19 17.17 -19.94
N VAL A 706 -28.88 16.44 -19.08
CA VAL A 706 -28.99 16.74 -17.66
C VAL A 706 -28.87 15.46 -16.83
N PHE A 707 -28.08 15.48 -15.76
CA PHE A 707 -28.02 14.38 -14.80
C PHE A 707 -27.88 14.88 -13.37
N GLY A 708 -28.40 14.10 -12.44
CA GLY A 708 -28.49 14.50 -11.05
C GLY A 708 -29.00 13.43 -10.10
N TRP A 709 -29.22 13.84 -8.86
CA TRP A 709 -29.76 13.01 -7.80
C TRP A 709 -30.95 13.70 -7.14
N ILE A 710 -32.00 12.94 -6.86
CA ILE A 710 -33.16 13.40 -6.08
C ILE A 710 -33.18 12.61 -4.78
N ALA A 711 -33.22 13.31 -3.64
CA ALA A 711 -33.30 12.65 -2.34
C ALA A 711 -34.70 12.77 -1.74
N ILE A 712 -35.21 11.64 -1.26
CA ILE A 712 -36.49 11.56 -0.55
C ILE A 712 -36.27 11.24 0.92
N PRO A 713 -37.02 11.87 1.84
CA PRO A 713 -36.90 11.62 3.28
C PRO A 713 -37.45 10.24 3.65
N PRO A 714 -37.14 9.70 4.85
CA PRO A 714 -37.53 8.36 5.29
C PRO A 714 -39.04 8.06 5.21
N ALA A 715 -39.87 9.09 5.28
CA ALA A 715 -41.33 8.97 5.28
C ALA A 715 -41.92 8.78 3.88
N VAL A 716 -41.14 8.96 2.82
CA VAL A 716 -41.56 8.89 1.41
C VAL A 716 -41.07 7.58 0.80
N ARG A 717 -41.93 6.86 0.09
CA ARG A 717 -41.55 5.60 -0.53
C ARG A 717 -40.98 5.85 -1.93
N PRO A 718 -40.04 5.02 -2.42
CA PRO A 718 -39.55 5.12 -3.79
C PRO A 718 -40.68 5.13 -4.83
N ALA A 719 -41.74 4.35 -4.62
CA ALA A 719 -42.91 4.32 -5.50
C ALA A 719 -43.64 5.67 -5.60
N ASP A 720 -43.60 6.49 -4.54
CA ASP A 720 -44.21 7.82 -4.55
C ASP A 720 -43.34 8.82 -5.34
N LEU A 721 -42.00 8.64 -5.33
CA LEU A 721 -41.09 9.40 -6.19
C LEU A 721 -41.29 9.04 -7.65
N ASP A 722 -41.25 7.74 -7.98
CA ASP A 722 -41.42 7.21 -9.34
C ASP A 722 -42.70 7.74 -10.00
N ALA A 723 -43.83 7.66 -9.29
CA ALA A 723 -45.11 8.18 -9.78
C ALA A 723 -45.11 9.70 -10.03
N VAL A 724 -44.41 10.48 -9.21
CA VAL A 724 -44.29 11.93 -9.40
C VAL A 724 -43.36 12.26 -10.56
N LEU A 725 -42.24 11.55 -10.70
CA LEU A 725 -41.33 11.74 -11.84
C LEU A 725 -42.01 11.40 -13.16
N ASP A 726 -42.77 10.30 -13.21
CA ASP A 726 -43.55 9.94 -14.40
C ASP A 726 -44.59 11.00 -14.75
N ASP A 727 -45.37 11.49 -13.78
CA ASP A 727 -46.43 12.49 -14.00
C ASP A 727 -45.86 13.83 -14.51
N VAL A 728 -44.78 14.32 -13.90
CA VAL A 728 -44.20 15.63 -14.23
C VAL A 728 -43.39 15.61 -15.53
N THR A 729 -42.88 14.44 -15.94
CA THR A 729 -42.09 14.28 -17.17
C THR A 729 -42.86 13.67 -18.34
N GLU A 730 -44.15 13.33 -18.17
CA GLU A 730 -44.96 12.63 -19.18
C GLU A 730 -44.98 13.34 -20.55
N GLN A 731 -45.03 14.67 -20.54
CA GLN A 731 -45.18 15.49 -21.73
C GLN A 731 -43.86 15.96 -22.34
N TRP A 732 -42.73 15.59 -21.74
CA TRP A 732 -41.42 16.07 -22.20
C TRP A 732 -41.09 15.49 -23.57
N SER A 733 -40.48 16.33 -24.41
CA SER A 733 -40.09 15.92 -25.77
C SER A 733 -39.05 14.79 -25.77
N HIS A 734 -38.22 14.74 -24.72
CA HIS A 734 -37.23 13.70 -24.48
C HIS A 734 -37.35 13.20 -23.03
N PRO A 735 -37.35 11.88 -22.78
CA PRO A 735 -37.53 11.34 -21.45
C PRO A 735 -36.24 11.39 -20.62
N LEU A 736 -36.37 11.52 -19.31
CA LEU A 736 -35.33 11.15 -18.36
C LEU A 736 -35.38 9.66 -18.03
N ALA A 737 -34.27 9.12 -17.57
CA ALA A 737 -34.14 7.77 -17.06
C ALA A 737 -33.69 7.77 -15.59
N TRP A 738 -34.44 7.07 -14.73
CA TRP A 738 -34.11 6.80 -13.33
C TRP A 738 -34.10 5.29 -13.07
N LEU A 739 -33.27 4.57 -13.84
CA LEU A 739 -33.33 3.11 -13.93
C LEU A 739 -33.28 2.38 -12.59
N ASP A 740 -32.42 2.81 -11.67
CA ASP A 740 -32.30 2.16 -10.37
C ASP A 740 -33.55 2.33 -9.50
N LEU A 741 -34.24 3.47 -9.62
CA LEU A 741 -35.52 3.71 -8.95
C LEU A 741 -36.62 2.81 -9.54
N ALA A 742 -36.71 2.73 -10.87
CA ALA A 742 -37.67 1.88 -11.56
C ALA A 742 -37.48 0.38 -11.20
N ARG A 743 -36.22 -0.07 -11.09
CA ARG A 743 -35.87 -1.42 -10.64
C ARG A 743 -36.27 -1.67 -9.18
N GLU A 744 -36.05 -0.71 -8.30
CA GLU A 744 -36.43 -0.83 -6.88
C GLU A 744 -37.94 -0.93 -6.69
N VAL A 745 -38.69 -0.10 -7.41
CA VAL A 745 -40.16 -0.07 -7.32
C VAL A 745 -40.77 -1.27 -8.05
N GLY A 746 -40.05 -1.86 -9.01
CA GLY A 746 -40.52 -2.96 -9.84
C GLY A 746 -41.54 -2.51 -10.91
N ILE A 747 -41.47 -1.23 -11.31
CA ILE A 747 -42.37 -0.62 -12.29
C ILE A 747 -41.52 -0.15 -13.48
N GLU A 748 -41.93 -0.53 -14.70
CA GLU A 748 -41.37 -0.08 -15.98
C GLU A 748 -39.83 -0.06 -16.12
N ALA A 749 -39.08 -0.90 -15.40
CA ALA A 749 -37.61 -0.95 -15.50
C ALA A 749 -37.12 -1.14 -16.95
N GLU A 750 -37.80 -1.98 -17.75
CA GLU A 750 -37.49 -2.19 -19.18
C GLU A 750 -37.63 -0.91 -20.02
N ARG A 751 -38.50 0.03 -19.65
CA ARG A 751 -38.63 1.34 -20.31
C ARG A 751 -37.37 2.16 -20.06
N HIS A 752 -36.90 2.24 -18.82
CA HIS A 752 -35.70 3.01 -18.47
C HIS A 752 -34.41 2.38 -19.01
N GLU A 753 -34.31 1.05 -19.08
CA GLU A 753 -33.18 0.37 -19.73
C GLU A 753 -33.12 0.71 -21.22
N ARG A 754 -34.28 0.73 -21.88
CA ARG A 754 -34.39 1.12 -23.28
C ARG A 754 -34.01 2.58 -23.49
N ILE A 755 -34.52 3.50 -22.65
CA ILE A 755 -34.15 4.93 -22.73
C ILE A 755 -32.64 5.10 -22.57
N SER A 756 -32.03 4.47 -21.56
CA SER A 756 -30.58 4.56 -21.31
C SER A 756 -29.78 4.09 -22.53
N LYS A 757 -30.16 2.94 -23.10
CA LYS A 757 -29.52 2.39 -24.29
C LYS A 757 -29.71 3.25 -25.55
N GLU A 758 -30.91 3.79 -25.75
CA GLU A 758 -31.27 4.58 -26.94
C GLU A 758 -30.59 5.95 -26.94
N TYR A 759 -30.46 6.58 -25.77
CA TYR A 759 -29.84 7.90 -25.62
C TYR A 759 -28.33 7.85 -25.33
N GLY A 760 -27.78 6.67 -25.02
CA GLY A 760 -26.37 6.46 -24.72
C GLY A 760 -25.97 6.96 -23.32
N LEU A 761 -26.87 6.78 -22.34
CA LEU A 761 -26.72 7.17 -20.94
C LEU A 761 -25.92 6.13 -20.14
#